data_AF-A0A1A9VKA6-F1
#
_entry.id   AF-A0A1A9VKA6-F1
#
_cell.length_a   1.000
_cell.length_b   1.000
_cell.length_c   1.000
_cell.angle_alpha   90.00
_cell.angle_beta   90.00
_cell.angle_gamma   90.00
#
_symmetry.space_group_name_H-M   'P 1'
#
loop_
_entity.id
_entity.type
_entity.pdbx_description
1 polymer ?
#
loop_
_entity_poly.entity_id
_entity_poly.type
_entity_poly.pdbx_seq_one_letter_code
_entity_poly.pdbx_strand_id
1 'polypeptide(L)'
;MTSWPFQEAEKILQEFPNKKEIIFETGYGPSGLPHIGTFGEVFRTTVVVNALKKIAPGIKTKIIAVSDDMDGLRKIPDNVPNQEMLREHLNKPLTMIPDPFGTHQSYGHHMNSLLCKFLDLFEFEYEFRSATECYKSGVYDEKLLLLLKNYDKVMDVMLPSFREERQQTYSPFLPVCPKTSQVLQVPVIETNIDKGTITYEDPNGEKIEVPVTKGKCKLQWKPDWGMRWAAFGVNYEAHGKDLTPSAVLSSQICEILGEKPPLLFCYELFLDKEGKKISKSKGNGISIEEWLTYAPTESLALYIFQSPKKAKRLYFDVIPKSTDEYLEFVKRYHENKDNVLNTESSESSIVIPEFSSVIPVRDTGIQEEKIWIPVSSTADRGANLLLEQRLDNPTWHIHQGNVPNIETSGINFSLLLNLAAACNAENKEILWGFISSYAPNVTPENNKMLDRLSDFAVKYYHDFIKPTKSYKTPNAKEKEALLDLKDTLHSLSTTITAEEIQSQLLSKLKMNELASLLSSRSVDKEICKLPHNLEAEQMLIGAMIRDNRICDAVEDTITAENFYDPLHQSIFTQISKTRKHGIVANELSLKMFFENNQAFTECGGVEYLAKLAAKASIALDIYSLTRIIRDTYLRRCLIKLGQEIVGDSYNYDIENPAQAQIEQAMTKLFNLAVKKQGEKTYIKLASSVKDVVEKISMLKNNPEALGVTTGLQDLNQLLGGLQKSDLLILAARPSMGKTALALNIALNACKMLQKRADKQHYVAFFSLEMSAEQLTARLITIDSGISYYKALTGRISDFELHEFINASTELSELPFIIDDTPALSISALRTRIRLLYQLYNVEVVFIDYLQLIRGTTKRSNENRVQEISEVTQGLKAIAKELNIPIVALSQLSRSVEQRDDKKPQLSDLRDSGSIEQDADIVMFLYREEYYELRKQPNEGNNKHREWQEKMEKIRNIAELIIAKQRNGPIGSVKLYFDSNRGSFKDYTERHSV
;
A
#
# COMPACT_ATOMS: atom_id res chain seq x y z
N MET A 1 -18.52 -13.14 -2.69
CA MET A 1 -17.38 -12.93 -3.60
C MET A 1 -16.75 -11.56 -3.32
N THR A 2 -15.42 -11.46 -3.31
CA THR A 2 -14.70 -10.25 -2.86
C THR A 2 -14.04 -9.45 -3.98
N SER A 3 -13.88 -10.03 -5.18
CA SER A 3 -13.25 -9.33 -6.30
C SER A 3 -14.10 -8.17 -6.82
N TRP A 4 -13.42 -7.11 -7.24
CA TRP A 4 -14.06 -5.85 -7.65
C TRP A 4 -15.09 -5.99 -8.79
N PRO A 5 -14.95 -6.90 -9.78
CA PRO A 5 -15.97 -7.04 -10.83
C PRO A 5 -17.31 -7.56 -10.28
N PHE A 6 -17.27 -8.49 -9.32
CA PHE A 6 -18.51 -8.96 -8.67
C PHE A 6 -19.15 -7.88 -7.80
N GLN A 7 -18.34 -7.06 -7.11
CA GLN A 7 -18.87 -5.91 -6.36
C GLN A 7 -19.57 -4.89 -7.27
N GLU A 8 -19.01 -4.60 -8.45
CA GLU A 8 -19.65 -3.71 -9.41
C GLU A 8 -20.90 -4.37 -10.03
N ALA A 9 -20.87 -5.68 -10.34
CA ALA A 9 -22.03 -6.42 -10.82
C ALA A 9 -23.18 -6.43 -9.79
N GLU A 10 -22.89 -6.60 -8.50
CA GLU A 10 -23.89 -6.49 -7.43
C GLU A 10 -24.52 -5.09 -7.36
N LYS A 11 -23.73 -4.04 -7.52
CA LYS A 11 -24.25 -2.66 -7.59
C LYS A 11 -25.16 -2.45 -8.79
N ILE A 12 -24.83 -3.01 -9.96
CA ILE A 12 -25.70 -2.95 -11.14
C ILE A 12 -27.06 -3.57 -10.82
N LEU A 13 -27.09 -4.74 -10.16
CA LEU A 13 -28.33 -5.41 -9.78
C LEU A 13 -29.13 -4.62 -8.74
N GLN A 14 -28.46 -3.95 -7.80
CA GLN A 14 -29.11 -3.08 -6.81
C GLN A 14 -29.71 -1.82 -7.46
N GLU A 15 -29.01 -1.23 -8.42
CA GLU A 15 -29.41 0.03 -9.07
C GLU A 15 -30.47 -0.18 -10.16
N PHE A 16 -30.48 -1.36 -10.81
CA PHE A 16 -31.38 -1.74 -11.89
C PHE A 16 -32.06 -3.10 -11.68
N PRO A 17 -32.81 -3.32 -10.57
CA PRO A 17 -33.29 -4.64 -10.16
C PRO A 17 -34.32 -5.27 -11.11
N ASN A 18 -35.06 -4.45 -11.86
CA ASN A 18 -36.17 -4.91 -12.73
C ASN A 18 -35.80 -4.96 -14.22
N LYS A 19 -34.55 -4.63 -14.59
CA LYS A 19 -34.13 -4.64 -16.00
C LYS A 19 -33.79 -6.06 -16.46
N LYS A 20 -34.39 -6.47 -17.59
CA LYS A 20 -34.11 -7.75 -18.27
C LYS A 20 -32.85 -7.70 -19.15
N GLU A 21 -32.40 -6.49 -19.47
CA GLU A 21 -31.22 -6.23 -20.29
C GLU A 21 -30.43 -5.07 -19.67
N ILE A 22 -29.12 -5.25 -19.52
CA ILE A 22 -28.18 -4.25 -19.04
C ILE A 22 -27.23 -3.87 -20.18
N ILE A 23 -27.22 -2.58 -20.50
CA ILE A 23 -26.42 -2.02 -21.59
C ILE A 23 -25.18 -1.35 -20.99
N PHE A 24 -24.01 -1.76 -21.47
CA PHE A 24 -22.71 -1.24 -21.13
C PHE A 24 -22.19 -0.41 -22.29
N GLU A 25 -21.52 0.71 -22.00
CA GLU A 25 -20.92 1.55 -23.03
C GLU A 25 -19.41 1.72 -22.79
N THR A 26 -18.65 1.86 -23.88
CA THR A 26 -17.27 2.35 -23.88
C THR A 26 -17.06 3.29 -25.06
N GLY A 27 -16.35 4.39 -24.82
CA GLY A 27 -16.18 5.48 -25.79
C GLY A 27 -14.76 5.59 -26.32
N TYR A 28 -14.61 5.80 -27.63
CA TYR A 28 -13.32 6.00 -28.29
C TYR A 28 -13.30 7.27 -29.14
N GLY A 29 -12.25 8.08 -28.98
CA GLY A 29 -11.93 9.21 -29.87
C GLY A 29 -10.95 8.78 -30.97
N PRO A 30 -11.38 8.64 -32.24
CA PRO A 30 -10.58 8.08 -33.34
C PRO A 30 -9.56 9.05 -33.95
N SER A 31 -9.28 10.19 -33.31
CA SER A 31 -8.35 11.19 -33.84
C SER A 31 -6.87 10.80 -33.70
N GLY A 32 -6.53 9.59 -33.25
CA GLY A 32 -5.17 9.07 -33.11
C GLY A 32 -5.19 7.59 -32.74
N LEU A 33 -4.07 6.88 -32.91
CA LEU A 33 -4.01 5.42 -32.78
C LEU A 33 -4.53 4.90 -31.40
N PRO A 34 -5.19 3.73 -31.37
CA PRO A 34 -5.55 3.05 -30.12
C PRO A 34 -4.31 2.79 -29.24
N HIS A 35 -4.48 2.88 -27.91
CA HIS A 35 -3.40 2.64 -26.95
C HIS A 35 -3.93 1.90 -25.71
N ILE A 36 -3.02 1.60 -24.78
CA ILE A 36 -3.31 0.84 -23.54
C ILE A 36 -4.45 1.40 -22.68
N GLY A 37 -4.74 2.69 -22.76
CA GLY A 37 -5.87 3.30 -22.05
C GLY A 37 -7.21 2.86 -22.62
N THR A 38 -7.37 2.90 -23.96
CA THR A 38 -8.56 2.41 -24.66
C THR A 38 -8.80 0.93 -24.37
N PHE A 39 -7.74 0.12 -24.41
CA PHE A 39 -7.85 -1.30 -24.03
C PHE A 39 -8.31 -1.50 -22.58
N GLY A 40 -7.71 -0.74 -21.66
CA GLY A 40 -8.02 -0.87 -20.24
C GLY A 40 -9.47 -0.52 -19.92
N GLU A 41 -10.11 0.38 -20.67
CA GLU A 41 -11.52 0.72 -20.48
C GLU A 41 -12.44 -0.44 -20.91
N VAL A 42 -12.22 -0.97 -22.11
CA VAL A 42 -12.99 -2.09 -22.65
C VAL A 42 -12.82 -3.32 -21.77
N PHE A 43 -11.57 -3.69 -21.45
CA PHE A 43 -11.26 -4.86 -20.65
C PHE A 43 -11.96 -4.82 -19.27
N ARG A 44 -11.95 -3.65 -18.59
CA ARG A 44 -12.63 -3.48 -17.30
C ARG A 44 -14.14 -3.64 -17.41
N THR A 45 -14.71 -3.16 -18.51
CA THR A 45 -16.14 -3.33 -18.78
C THR A 45 -16.48 -4.80 -19.01
N THR A 46 -15.67 -5.51 -19.80
CA THR A 46 -15.85 -6.94 -20.07
C THR A 46 -15.79 -7.80 -18.81
N VAL A 47 -14.83 -7.57 -17.90
CA VAL A 47 -14.75 -8.40 -16.67
C VAL A 47 -15.96 -8.19 -15.75
N VAL A 48 -16.56 -7.00 -15.75
CA VAL A 48 -17.81 -6.73 -15.01
C VAL A 48 -19.00 -7.42 -15.69
N VAL A 49 -19.07 -7.41 -17.03
CA VAL A 49 -20.07 -8.17 -17.79
C VAL A 49 -19.97 -9.66 -17.48
N ASN A 50 -18.77 -10.23 -17.45
CA ASN A 50 -18.55 -11.64 -17.13
C ASN A 50 -18.98 -11.98 -15.70
N ALA A 51 -18.67 -11.11 -14.73
CA ALA A 51 -19.14 -11.25 -13.36
C ALA A 51 -20.67 -11.19 -13.28
N LEU A 52 -21.30 -10.26 -13.99
CA LEU A 52 -22.76 -10.11 -14.04
C LEU A 52 -23.45 -11.34 -14.66
N LYS A 53 -22.95 -11.82 -15.82
CA LYS A 53 -23.45 -13.05 -16.47
C LYS A 53 -23.37 -14.25 -15.51
N LYS A 54 -22.36 -14.29 -14.64
CA LYS A 54 -22.17 -15.39 -13.66
C LYS A 54 -23.15 -15.33 -12.49
N ILE A 55 -23.42 -14.16 -11.92
CA ILE A 55 -24.33 -14.02 -10.77
C ILE A 55 -25.81 -13.88 -11.16
N ALA A 56 -26.08 -13.42 -12.40
CA ALA A 56 -27.42 -13.19 -12.92
C ALA A 56 -27.55 -13.70 -14.37
N PRO A 57 -27.52 -15.02 -14.61
CA PRO A 57 -27.52 -15.60 -15.96
C PRO A 57 -28.80 -15.34 -16.76
N GLY A 58 -29.89 -14.93 -16.11
CA GLY A 58 -31.15 -14.57 -16.77
C GLY A 58 -31.18 -13.16 -17.37
N ILE A 59 -30.17 -12.33 -17.11
CA ILE A 59 -30.09 -10.94 -17.62
C ILE A 59 -29.29 -10.92 -18.92
N LYS A 60 -29.84 -10.30 -19.96
CA LYS A 60 -29.11 -10.05 -21.20
C LYS A 60 -28.10 -8.92 -20.98
N THR A 61 -26.87 -9.09 -21.45
CA THR A 61 -25.84 -8.05 -21.37
C THR A 61 -25.39 -7.68 -22.77
N LYS A 62 -25.21 -6.38 -23.02
CA LYS A 62 -24.76 -5.87 -24.31
C LYS A 62 -23.71 -4.78 -24.11
N ILE A 63 -22.56 -4.88 -24.77
CA ILE A 63 -21.53 -3.82 -24.78
C ILE A 63 -21.66 -3.04 -26.08
N ILE A 64 -21.76 -1.71 -25.99
CA ILE A 64 -21.76 -0.80 -27.13
C ILE A 64 -20.42 -0.06 -27.14
N ALA A 65 -19.62 -0.28 -28.19
CA ALA A 65 -18.38 0.43 -28.42
C ALA A 65 -18.63 1.58 -29.40
N VAL A 66 -18.58 2.82 -28.91
CA VAL A 66 -18.87 4.00 -29.73
C VAL A 66 -17.58 4.66 -30.20
N SER A 67 -17.49 4.93 -31.49
CA SER A 67 -16.41 5.74 -32.08
C SER A 67 -16.90 7.15 -32.40
N ASP A 68 -16.24 8.17 -31.84
CA ASP A 68 -16.59 9.58 -32.05
C ASP A 68 -16.06 10.15 -33.38
N ASP A 69 -16.22 9.40 -34.46
CA ASP A 69 -15.67 9.67 -35.80
C ASP A 69 -16.30 10.85 -36.56
N MET A 70 -17.37 11.44 -36.00
CA MET A 70 -17.97 12.66 -36.53
C MET A 70 -17.27 13.93 -36.06
N ASP A 71 -16.45 13.86 -34.99
CA ASP A 71 -15.78 15.08 -34.51
C ASP A 71 -14.80 15.64 -35.54
N GLY A 72 -14.67 16.96 -35.54
CA GLY A 72 -13.77 17.65 -36.43
C GLY A 72 -12.32 17.42 -36.03
N LEU A 73 -11.44 17.06 -36.97
CA LEU A 73 -10.00 16.96 -36.70
C LEU A 73 -9.42 18.33 -36.30
N ARG A 74 -9.22 18.57 -35.00
CA ARG A 74 -8.75 19.87 -34.48
C ARG A 74 -7.24 20.04 -34.56
N LYS A 75 -6.52 18.95 -34.32
CA LYS A 75 -5.06 18.89 -34.33
C LYS A 75 -4.63 17.59 -34.98
N ILE A 76 -3.61 17.67 -35.85
CA ILE A 76 -3.04 16.50 -36.49
C ILE A 76 -2.07 15.83 -35.52
N PRO A 77 -2.20 14.52 -35.25
CA PRO A 77 -1.25 13.79 -34.41
C PRO A 77 0.10 13.64 -35.10
N ASP A 78 1.20 13.76 -34.35
CA ASP A 78 2.56 13.70 -34.90
C ASP A 78 2.93 12.32 -35.47
N ASN A 79 2.23 11.26 -35.04
CA ASN A 79 2.47 9.87 -35.42
C ASN A 79 1.65 9.40 -36.64
N VAL A 80 0.98 10.30 -37.35
CA VAL A 80 0.16 9.97 -38.53
C VAL A 80 0.90 10.45 -39.80
N PRO A 81 1.01 9.62 -40.86
CA PRO A 81 1.66 10.01 -42.11
C PRO A 81 0.84 11.06 -42.87
N ASN A 82 1.42 11.63 -43.94
CA ASN A 82 0.72 12.57 -44.84
C ASN A 82 0.14 13.81 -44.14
N GLN A 83 0.95 14.41 -43.26
CA GLN A 83 0.61 15.62 -42.47
C GLN A 83 0.08 16.78 -43.32
N GLU A 84 0.64 17.01 -44.51
CA GLU A 84 0.23 18.12 -45.38
C GLU A 84 -1.19 17.96 -45.90
N MET A 85 -1.56 16.75 -46.35
CA MET A 85 -2.92 16.42 -46.79
C MET A 85 -3.95 16.60 -45.66
N LEU A 86 -3.58 16.23 -44.43
CA LEU A 86 -4.45 16.37 -43.26
C LEU A 86 -4.69 17.84 -42.88
N ARG A 87 -3.75 18.76 -43.17
CA ARG A 87 -3.92 20.21 -42.90
C ARG A 87 -5.06 20.81 -43.72
N GLU A 88 -5.26 20.36 -44.95
CA GLU A 88 -6.35 20.82 -45.82
C GLU A 88 -7.75 20.37 -45.35
N HIS A 89 -7.79 19.40 -44.42
CA HIS A 89 -9.01 18.77 -43.92
C HIS A 89 -9.29 19.06 -42.45
N LEU A 90 -8.59 20.02 -41.84
CA LEU A 90 -8.85 20.44 -40.46
C LEU A 90 -10.31 20.84 -40.25
N ASN A 91 -10.83 20.52 -39.06
CA ASN A 91 -12.21 20.71 -38.62
C ASN A 91 -13.28 19.92 -39.39
N LYS A 92 -12.93 19.11 -40.40
CA LYS A 92 -13.89 18.19 -41.05
C LYS A 92 -14.08 16.92 -40.20
N PRO A 93 -15.26 16.28 -40.24
CA PRO A 93 -15.48 14.97 -39.63
C PRO A 93 -14.44 13.95 -40.10
N LEU A 94 -13.95 13.07 -39.23
CA LEU A 94 -12.90 12.10 -39.57
C LEU A 94 -13.31 11.15 -40.69
N THR A 95 -14.61 10.86 -40.82
CA THR A 95 -15.16 10.06 -41.93
C THR A 95 -15.14 10.78 -43.28
N MET A 96 -14.87 12.09 -43.32
CA MET A 96 -14.78 12.90 -44.55
C MET A 96 -13.34 13.25 -44.94
N ILE A 97 -12.35 12.80 -44.15
CA ILE A 97 -10.93 13.02 -44.42
C ILE A 97 -10.38 11.81 -45.18
N PRO A 98 -9.65 11.99 -46.29
CA PRO A 98 -8.98 10.88 -46.97
C PRO A 98 -8.09 10.08 -46.01
N ASP A 99 -8.00 8.75 -46.18
CA ASP A 99 -7.15 7.91 -45.32
C ASP A 99 -5.66 8.24 -45.55
N PRO A 100 -4.94 8.79 -44.54
CA PRO A 100 -3.51 9.07 -44.68
C PRO A 100 -2.66 7.82 -44.87
N PHE A 101 -3.18 6.62 -44.57
CA PHE A 101 -2.48 5.35 -44.77
C PHE A 101 -2.83 4.67 -46.11
N GLY A 102 -3.83 5.16 -46.84
CA GLY A 102 -4.23 4.63 -48.16
C GLY A 102 -4.86 3.24 -48.17
N THR A 103 -5.41 2.77 -47.06
CA THR A 103 -5.93 1.40 -46.90
C THR A 103 -7.46 1.33 -46.77
N HIS A 104 -8.12 2.42 -46.37
CA HIS A 104 -9.56 2.49 -46.13
C HIS A 104 -10.18 3.71 -46.82
N GLN A 105 -11.52 3.78 -46.84
CA GLN A 105 -12.29 4.85 -47.51
C GLN A 105 -12.00 6.25 -46.94
N SER A 106 -11.73 6.36 -45.64
CA SER A 106 -11.42 7.62 -44.97
C SER A 106 -10.54 7.37 -43.75
N TYR A 107 -10.00 8.44 -43.19
CA TYR A 107 -9.25 8.39 -41.93
C TYR A 107 -10.08 7.81 -40.78
N GLY A 108 -11.35 8.22 -40.64
CA GLY A 108 -12.29 7.65 -39.65
C GLY A 108 -12.48 6.13 -39.80
N HIS A 109 -12.80 5.64 -41.01
CA HIS A 109 -12.93 4.21 -41.30
C HIS A 109 -11.65 3.41 -41.01
N HIS A 110 -10.48 3.98 -41.29
CA HIS A 110 -9.21 3.35 -40.93
C HIS A 110 -9.09 3.17 -39.42
N MET A 111 -9.32 4.24 -38.65
CA MET A 111 -9.18 4.23 -37.20
C MET A 111 -10.23 3.33 -36.53
N ASN A 112 -11.45 3.29 -37.07
CA ASN A 112 -12.50 2.37 -36.64
C ASN A 112 -12.12 0.90 -36.91
N SER A 113 -11.57 0.61 -38.09
CA SER A 113 -11.06 -0.73 -38.44
C SER A 113 -9.94 -1.19 -37.49
N LEU A 114 -9.03 -0.29 -37.11
CA LEU A 114 -8.01 -0.59 -36.10
C LEU A 114 -8.61 -0.87 -34.73
N LEU A 115 -9.59 -0.08 -34.29
CA LEU A 115 -10.28 -0.33 -33.03
C LEU A 115 -10.98 -1.70 -33.07
N CYS A 116 -11.76 -2.00 -34.11
CA CYS A 116 -12.46 -3.29 -34.21
C CYS A 116 -11.49 -4.47 -34.23
N LYS A 117 -10.46 -4.43 -35.08
CA LYS A 117 -9.40 -5.47 -35.09
C LYS A 117 -8.76 -5.65 -33.72
N PHE A 118 -8.55 -4.54 -33.02
CA PHE A 118 -7.98 -4.55 -31.70
C PHE A 118 -8.93 -5.20 -30.68
N LEU A 119 -10.24 -4.91 -30.72
CA LEU A 119 -11.25 -5.54 -29.87
C LEU A 119 -11.42 -7.04 -30.18
N ASP A 120 -11.41 -7.39 -31.47
CA ASP A 120 -11.56 -8.76 -31.96
C ASP A 120 -10.37 -9.64 -31.54
N LEU A 121 -9.15 -9.08 -31.46
CA LEU A 121 -7.95 -9.80 -31.00
C LEU A 121 -8.10 -10.37 -29.58
N PHE A 122 -8.94 -9.75 -28.75
CA PHE A 122 -9.21 -10.18 -27.37
C PHE A 122 -10.56 -10.89 -27.23
N GLU A 123 -11.20 -11.25 -28.36
CA GLU A 123 -12.47 -11.97 -28.40
C GLU A 123 -13.59 -11.28 -27.60
N PHE A 124 -13.62 -9.94 -27.60
CA PHE A 124 -14.68 -9.21 -26.94
C PHE A 124 -16.00 -9.31 -27.71
N GLU A 125 -17.09 -9.56 -27.01
CA GLU A 125 -18.44 -9.42 -27.55
C GLU A 125 -18.88 -7.95 -27.45
N TYR A 126 -18.98 -7.25 -28.59
CA TYR A 126 -19.40 -5.85 -28.64
C TYR A 126 -20.25 -5.54 -29.87
N GLU A 127 -21.04 -4.47 -29.77
CA GLU A 127 -21.70 -3.82 -30.89
C GLU A 127 -20.99 -2.50 -31.20
N PHE A 128 -20.37 -2.42 -32.38
CA PHE A 128 -19.72 -1.20 -32.83
C PHE A 128 -20.74 -0.16 -33.31
N ARG A 129 -20.56 1.11 -32.93
CA ARG A 129 -21.38 2.23 -33.37
C ARG A 129 -20.51 3.40 -33.81
N SER A 130 -20.63 3.80 -35.07
CA SER A 130 -20.07 5.07 -35.58
C SER A 130 -20.95 6.24 -35.16
N ALA A 131 -20.38 7.27 -34.54
CA ALA A 131 -21.11 8.50 -34.24
C ALA A 131 -21.66 9.14 -35.53
N THR A 132 -20.87 9.18 -36.60
CA THR A 132 -21.30 9.73 -37.90
C THR A 132 -22.56 9.04 -38.41
N GLU A 133 -22.60 7.71 -38.34
CA GLU A 133 -23.78 6.95 -38.76
C GLU A 133 -24.97 7.20 -37.85
N CYS A 134 -24.77 7.25 -36.52
CA CYS A 134 -25.84 7.49 -35.56
C CYS A 134 -26.49 8.87 -35.76
N TYR A 135 -25.67 9.91 -35.97
CA TYR A 135 -26.15 11.26 -36.28
C TYR A 135 -26.86 11.34 -37.64
N LYS A 136 -26.35 10.67 -38.69
CA LYS A 136 -26.94 10.73 -40.04
C LYS A 136 -28.22 9.91 -40.20
N SER A 137 -28.25 8.70 -39.64
CA SER A 137 -29.41 7.81 -39.70
C SER A 137 -30.58 8.35 -38.88
N GLY A 138 -30.28 9.15 -37.86
CA GLY A 138 -31.27 9.77 -36.97
C GLY A 138 -31.52 9.00 -35.69
N VAL A 139 -30.62 8.09 -35.31
CA VAL A 139 -30.64 7.40 -34.01
C VAL A 139 -30.65 8.40 -32.86
N TYR A 140 -29.98 9.54 -33.01
CA TYR A 140 -29.94 10.61 -32.02
C TYR A 140 -31.02 11.69 -32.19
N ASP A 141 -31.80 11.69 -33.28
CA ASP A 141 -32.68 12.82 -33.65
C ASP A 141 -33.69 13.15 -32.53
N GLU A 142 -34.30 12.14 -31.92
CA GLU A 142 -35.25 12.32 -30.82
C GLU A 142 -34.60 13.04 -29.62
N LYS A 143 -33.43 12.56 -29.18
CA LYS A 143 -32.73 13.13 -28.03
C LYS A 143 -32.12 14.50 -28.36
N LEU A 144 -31.71 14.75 -29.61
CA LEU A 144 -31.25 16.07 -30.08
C LEU A 144 -32.37 17.12 -30.04
N LEU A 145 -33.58 16.75 -30.48
CA LEU A 145 -34.74 17.63 -30.38
C LEU A 145 -35.14 17.89 -28.92
N LEU A 146 -35.05 16.88 -28.06
CA LEU A 146 -35.29 17.04 -26.63
C LEU A 146 -34.23 17.92 -25.94
N LEU A 147 -32.97 17.82 -26.37
CA LEU A 147 -31.89 18.68 -25.91
C LEU A 147 -32.13 20.12 -26.34
N LEU A 148 -32.54 20.35 -27.60
CA LEU A 148 -32.92 21.67 -28.10
C LEU A 148 -34.08 22.27 -27.31
N LYS A 149 -35.09 21.46 -26.95
CA LYS A 149 -36.21 21.90 -26.11
C LYS A 149 -35.77 22.29 -24.69
N ASN A 150 -34.71 21.67 -24.17
CA ASN A 150 -34.14 21.97 -22.85
C ASN A 150 -32.81 22.74 -22.95
N TYR A 151 -32.60 23.50 -24.03
CA TYR A 151 -31.33 24.17 -24.33
C TYR A 151 -30.82 25.00 -23.15
N ASP A 152 -31.68 25.85 -22.57
CA ASP A 152 -31.33 26.73 -21.45
C ASP A 152 -30.87 25.94 -20.21
N LYS A 153 -31.55 24.83 -19.88
CA LYS A 153 -31.15 23.97 -18.76
C LYS A 153 -29.78 23.33 -18.98
N VAL A 154 -29.49 22.93 -20.22
CA VAL A 154 -28.18 22.37 -20.57
C VAL A 154 -27.10 23.44 -20.51
N MET A 155 -27.42 24.69 -20.91
CA MET A 155 -26.53 25.83 -20.75
C MET A 155 -26.24 26.13 -19.28
N ASP A 156 -27.25 26.10 -18.40
CA ASP A 156 -27.09 26.32 -16.96
C ASP A 156 -26.16 25.28 -16.32
N VAL A 157 -26.19 24.04 -16.80
CA VAL A 157 -25.25 22.98 -16.37
C VAL A 157 -23.83 23.24 -16.90
N MET A 158 -23.71 23.68 -18.15
CA MET A 158 -22.43 23.75 -18.85
C MET A 158 -21.64 25.02 -18.58
N LEU A 159 -22.28 26.19 -18.55
CA LEU A 159 -21.63 27.50 -18.43
C LEU A 159 -20.74 27.64 -17.17
N PRO A 160 -21.15 27.19 -15.97
CA PRO A 160 -20.31 27.25 -14.77
C PRO A 160 -18.98 26.49 -14.90
N SER A 161 -18.87 25.54 -15.84
CA SER A 161 -17.66 24.77 -16.06
C SER A 161 -16.60 25.49 -16.91
N PHE A 162 -16.90 26.68 -17.44
CA PHE A 162 -16.02 27.46 -18.32
C PHE A 162 -15.61 28.81 -17.71
N ARG A 163 -14.52 29.39 -18.22
CA ARG A 163 -14.11 30.77 -17.92
C ARG A 163 -14.99 31.77 -18.68
N GLU A 164 -15.11 33.01 -18.19
CA GLU A 164 -16.00 34.05 -18.75
C GLU A 164 -15.92 34.21 -20.27
N GLU A 165 -14.71 34.27 -20.85
CA GLU A 165 -14.51 34.38 -22.31
C GLU A 165 -15.15 33.23 -23.09
N ARG A 166 -15.09 32.00 -22.56
CA ARG A 166 -15.65 30.81 -23.19
C ARG A 166 -17.14 30.66 -22.91
N GLN A 167 -17.64 31.20 -21.80
CA GLN A 167 -19.08 31.22 -21.51
C GLN A 167 -19.84 32.02 -22.58
N GLN A 168 -19.27 33.12 -23.07
CA GLN A 168 -19.90 33.97 -24.10
C GLN A 168 -19.95 33.33 -25.50
N THR A 169 -19.08 32.36 -25.77
CA THR A 169 -18.90 31.74 -27.09
C THR A 169 -19.34 30.27 -27.13
N TYR A 170 -19.76 29.72 -26.00
CA TYR A 170 -20.10 28.31 -25.85
C TYR A 170 -21.45 28.00 -26.50
N SER A 171 -21.51 26.85 -27.18
CA SER A 171 -22.75 26.20 -27.59
C SER A 171 -22.62 24.69 -27.43
N PRO A 172 -23.66 23.99 -26.94
CA PRO A 172 -23.69 22.54 -26.92
C PRO A 172 -23.79 21.95 -28.33
N PHE A 173 -24.37 22.68 -29.29
CA PHE A 173 -24.48 22.27 -30.69
C PHE A 173 -23.37 22.87 -31.54
N LEU A 174 -22.69 22.01 -32.30
CA LEU A 174 -21.66 22.31 -33.28
C LEU A 174 -22.23 22.13 -34.69
N PRO A 175 -22.62 23.22 -35.40
CA PRO A 175 -23.19 23.11 -36.73
C PRO A 175 -22.16 22.62 -37.75
N VAL A 176 -22.59 21.77 -38.68
CA VAL A 176 -21.79 21.35 -39.83
C VAL A 176 -22.04 22.32 -40.97
N CYS A 177 -21.02 23.11 -41.34
CA CYS A 177 -21.15 24.14 -42.37
C CYS A 177 -21.62 23.55 -43.70
N PRO A 178 -22.74 23.99 -44.29
CA PRO A 178 -23.22 23.47 -45.58
C PRO A 178 -22.25 23.71 -46.74
N LYS A 179 -21.42 24.77 -46.68
CA LYS A 179 -20.47 25.15 -47.73
C LYS A 179 -19.15 24.38 -47.63
N THR A 180 -18.57 24.30 -46.42
CA THR A 180 -17.21 23.74 -46.21
C THR A 180 -17.22 22.33 -45.63
N SER A 181 -18.38 21.83 -45.17
CA SER A 181 -18.53 20.57 -44.44
C SER A 181 -17.69 20.48 -43.15
N GLN A 182 -17.26 21.62 -42.60
CA GLN A 182 -16.53 21.68 -41.32
C GLN A 182 -17.50 21.66 -40.14
N VAL A 183 -17.10 20.99 -39.05
CA VAL A 183 -17.78 21.04 -37.75
C VAL A 183 -17.33 22.32 -37.03
N LEU A 184 -18.21 23.31 -36.92
CA LEU A 184 -17.89 24.64 -36.41
C LEU A 184 -18.06 24.74 -34.89
N GLN A 185 -17.17 25.50 -34.24
CA GLN A 185 -17.29 25.90 -32.84
C GLN A 185 -17.70 27.36 -32.76
N VAL A 186 -18.99 27.61 -33.03
CA VAL A 186 -19.58 28.95 -33.09
C VAL A 186 -20.73 29.07 -32.09
N PRO A 187 -20.97 30.27 -31.53
CA PRO A 187 -22.13 30.48 -30.67
C PRO A 187 -23.43 30.34 -31.47
N VAL A 188 -24.47 29.82 -30.81
CA VAL A 188 -25.83 29.80 -31.36
C VAL A 188 -26.51 31.12 -31.03
N ILE A 189 -27.04 31.78 -32.05
CA ILE A 189 -27.68 33.10 -31.96
C ILE A 189 -29.17 32.95 -31.65
N GLU A 190 -29.81 31.96 -32.26
CA GLU A 190 -31.24 31.70 -32.11
C GLU A 190 -31.52 30.20 -32.17
N THR A 191 -32.47 29.74 -31.37
CA THR A 191 -32.98 28.36 -31.36
C THR A 191 -34.46 28.36 -31.72
N ASN A 192 -34.86 27.55 -32.70
CA ASN A 192 -36.27 27.38 -33.07
C ASN A 192 -36.72 25.95 -32.75
N ILE A 193 -37.48 25.82 -31.65
CA ILE A 193 -37.92 24.53 -31.13
C ILE A 193 -38.95 23.87 -32.07
N ASP A 194 -39.86 24.65 -32.67
CA ASP A 194 -40.92 24.12 -33.53
C ASP A 194 -40.37 23.56 -34.85
N LYS A 195 -39.34 24.19 -35.41
CA LYS A 195 -38.64 23.72 -36.62
C LYS A 195 -37.52 22.72 -36.34
N GLY A 196 -37.05 22.63 -35.09
CA GLY A 196 -35.88 21.81 -34.73
C GLY A 196 -34.56 22.36 -35.28
N THR A 197 -34.41 23.68 -35.36
CA THR A 197 -33.27 24.37 -36.00
C THR A 197 -32.52 25.28 -35.03
N ILE A 198 -31.24 25.52 -35.34
CA ILE A 198 -30.39 26.52 -34.71
C ILE A 198 -29.84 27.47 -35.76
N THR A 199 -29.64 28.73 -35.38
CA THR A 199 -29.06 29.76 -36.24
C THR A 199 -27.69 30.17 -35.69
N TYR A 200 -26.69 30.22 -36.55
CA TYR A 200 -25.33 30.68 -36.23
C TYR A 200 -24.84 31.67 -37.29
N GLU A 201 -23.76 32.39 -36.98
CA GLU A 201 -23.07 33.26 -37.93
C GLU A 201 -21.82 32.56 -38.50
N ASP A 202 -21.77 32.41 -39.81
CA ASP A 202 -20.63 31.83 -40.54
C ASP A 202 -19.42 32.78 -40.47
N PRO A 203 -18.17 32.35 -40.71
CA PRO A 203 -16.99 33.23 -40.67
C PRO A 203 -17.05 34.46 -41.61
N ASN A 204 -17.99 34.48 -42.56
CA ASN A 204 -18.26 35.60 -43.47
C ASN A 204 -19.32 36.60 -42.95
N GLY A 205 -19.86 36.40 -41.74
CA GLY A 205 -20.89 37.25 -41.14
C GLY A 205 -22.33 36.93 -41.59
N GLU A 206 -22.54 35.84 -42.33
CA GLU A 206 -23.86 35.42 -42.81
C GLU A 206 -24.57 34.56 -41.76
N LYS A 207 -25.83 34.87 -41.44
CA LYS A 207 -26.67 34.06 -40.55
C LYS A 207 -27.21 32.83 -41.29
N ILE A 208 -26.89 31.64 -40.81
CA ILE A 208 -27.29 30.37 -41.40
C ILE A 208 -28.14 29.59 -40.39
N GLU A 209 -29.38 29.24 -40.78
CA GLU A 209 -30.28 28.36 -40.05
C GLU A 209 -30.05 26.90 -40.49
N VAL A 210 -29.76 26.00 -39.55
CA VAL A 210 -29.54 24.57 -39.82
C VAL A 210 -30.35 23.69 -38.87
N PRO A 211 -30.88 22.54 -39.32
CA PRO A 211 -31.53 21.59 -38.42
C PRO A 211 -30.51 20.93 -37.50
N VAL A 212 -30.92 20.60 -36.27
CA VAL A 212 -30.05 19.88 -35.33
C VAL A 212 -29.93 18.38 -35.64
N THR A 213 -30.84 17.86 -36.47
CA THR A 213 -31.00 16.44 -36.82
C THR A 213 -30.28 16.05 -38.11
N LYS A 214 -30.30 14.76 -38.45
CA LYS A 214 -29.80 14.21 -39.74
C LYS A 214 -28.35 14.59 -40.06
N GLY A 215 -27.50 14.62 -39.04
CA GLY A 215 -26.07 14.87 -39.16
C GLY A 215 -25.68 16.28 -39.61
N LYS A 216 -26.60 17.25 -39.51
CA LYS A 216 -26.33 18.67 -39.81
C LYS A 216 -25.76 19.44 -38.62
N CYS A 217 -25.89 18.88 -37.42
CA CYS A 217 -25.20 19.32 -36.21
C CYS A 217 -24.58 18.13 -35.48
N LYS A 218 -23.56 18.39 -34.69
CA LYS A 218 -22.94 17.46 -33.74
C LYS A 218 -22.97 18.09 -32.35
N LEU A 219 -23.17 17.32 -31.29
CA LEU A 219 -23.00 17.85 -29.94
C LEU A 219 -21.53 17.95 -29.54
N GLN A 220 -21.20 18.90 -28.68
CA GLN A 220 -19.90 18.91 -28.04
C GLN A 220 -19.79 17.75 -27.05
N TRP A 221 -18.58 17.22 -26.87
CA TRP A 221 -18.32 15.92 -26.22
C TRP A 221 -18.99 15.68 -24.84
N LYS A 222 -19.14 16.71 -23.98
CA LYS A 222 -19.82 16.55 -22.67
C LYS A 222 -21.34 16.34 -22.83
N PRO A 223 -22.10 17.26 -23.49
CA PRO A 223 -23.48 17.00 -23.86
C PRO A 223 -23.67 15.75 -24.72
N ASP A 224 -22.75 15.48 -25.65
CA ASP A 224 -22.78 14.27 -26.48
C ASP A 224 -22.76 13.01 -25.61
N TRP A 225 -21.88 12.94 -24.61
CA TRP A 225 -21.78 11.80 -23.71
C TRP A 225 -23.08 11.54 -22.93
N GLY A 226 -23.69 12.57 -22.34
CA GLY A 226 -24.98 12.44 -21.67
C GLY A 226 -26.12 12.07 -22.62
N MET A 227 -26.08 12.56 -23.87
CA MET A 227 -27.03 12.21 -24.92
C MET A 227 -26.89 10.75 -25.37
N ARG A 228 -25.66 10.22 -25.49
CA ARG A 228 -25.42 8.81 -25.83
C ARG A 228 -25.99 7.87 -24.77
N TRP A 229 -25.80 8.21 -23.49
CA TRP A 229 -26.43 7.47 -22.39
C TRP A 229 -27.95 7.44 -22.52
N ALA A 230 -28.56 8.59 -22.81
CA ALA A 230 -29.99 8.69 -22.97
C ALA A 230 -30.51 7.97 -24.23
N ALA A 231 -29.78 8.05 -25.35
CA ALA A 231 -30.18 7.46 -26.62
C ALA A 231 -30.08 5.93 -26.62
N PHE A 232 -29.05 5.38 -25.98
CA PHE A 232 -28.83 3.93 -25.91
C PHE A 232 -29.36 3.28 -24.63
N GLY A 233 -29.82 4.07 -23.65
CA GLY A 233 -30.33 3.55 -22.38
C GLY A 233 -29.25 2.89 -21.52
N VAL A 234 -28.02 3.42 -21.58
CA VAL A 234 -26.81 2.86 -20.93
C VAL A 234 -27.02 2.75 -19.43
N ASN A 235 -26.58 1.63 -18.86
CA ASN A 235 -26.74 1.31 -17.43
C ASN A 235 -25.42 1.27 -16.68
N TYR A 236 -24.31 1.08 -17.39
CA TYR A 236 -22.99 1.07 -16.78
C TYR A 236 -21.93 1.60 -17.75
N GLU A 237 -21.05 2.46 -17.26
CA GLU A 237 -19.86 2.89 -17.99
C GLU A 237 -18.69 3.15 -17.06
N ALA A 238 -17.51 2.70 -17.49
CA ALA A 238 -16.25 2.96 -16.81
C ALA A 238 -15.59 4.21 -17.39
N HIS A 239 -15.02 5.07 -16.55
CA HIS A 239 -14.29 6.26 -17.01
C HIS A 239 -13.04 6.54 -16.17
N GLY A 240 -12.06 7.20 -16.80
CA GLY A 240 -10.85 7.66 -16.12
C GLY A 240 -11.15 8.75 -15.08
N LYS A 241 -10.46 8.73 -13.94
CA LYS A 241 -10.67 9.67 -12.83
C LYS A 241 -10.59 11.14 -13.23
N ASP A 242 -9.75 11.48 -14.19
CA ASP A 242 -9.63 12.83 -14.76
C ASP A 242 -10.92 13.32 -15.45
N LEU A 243 -11.79 12.41 -15.87
CA LEU A 243 -13.08 12.72 -16.47
C LEU A 243 -14.22 12.82 -15.45
N THR A 244 -13.98 12.58 -14.15
CA THR A 244 -15.04 12.60 -13.11
C THR A 244 -15.87 13.90 -13.12
N PRO A 245 -15.27 15.11 -13.18
CA PRO A 245 -16.06 16.34 -13.25
C PRO A 245 -16.92 16.42 -14.52
N SER A 246 -16.48 15.81 -15.61
CA SER A 246 -17.23 15.78 -16.87
C SER A 246 -18.37 14.76 -16.83
N ALA A 247 -18.13 13.58 -16.24
CA ALA A 247 -19.15 12.55 -16.07
C ALA A 247 -20.32 13.02 -15.18
N VAL A 248 -20.05 13.85 -14.18
CA VAL A 248 -21.10 14.51 -13.36
C VAL A 248 -21.99 15.40 -14.23
N LEU A 249 -21.40 16.25 -15.06
CA LEU A 249 -22.15 17.13 -15.98
C LEU A 249 -22.96 16.31 -17.00
N SER A 250 -22.36 15.28 -17.59
CA SER A 250 -23.04 14.37 -18.52
C SER A 250 -24.21 13.64 -17.86
N SER A 251 -24.10 13.32 -16.56
CA SER A 251 -25.18 12.65 -15.81
C SER A 251 -26.38 13.57 -15.65
N GLN A 252 -26.15 14.84 -15.30
CA GLN A 252 -27.19 15.86 -15.24
C GLN A 252 -27.85 16.08 -16.59
N ILE A 253 -27.08 16.06 -17.68
CA ILE A 253 -27.62 16.17 -19.04
C ILE A 253 -28.48 14.95 -19.40
N CYS A 254 -28.06 13.74 -19.04
CA CYS A 254 -28.85 12.53 -19.24
C CYS A 254 -30.21 12.61 -18.51
N GLU A 255 -30.22 13.12 -17.27
CA GLU A 255 -31.45 13.37 -16.50
C GLU A 255 -32.35 14.43 -17.15
N ILE A 256 -31.78 15.52 -17.67
CA ILE A 256 -32.52 16.54 -18.43
C ILE A 256 -33.19 15.94 -19.68
N LEU A 257 -32.55 14.93 -20.29
CA LEU A 257 -33.09 14.18 -21.43
C LEU A 257 -34.10 13.07 -21.02
N GLY A 258 -34.48 13.02 -19.74
CA GLY A 258 -35.54 12.17 -19.22
C GLY A 258 -35.12 10.72 -18.95
N GLU A 259 -33.82 10.43 -18.95
CA GLU A 259 -33.29 9.08 -18.72
C GLU A 259 -32.50 9.01 -17.41
N LYS A 260 -32.44 7.81 -16.82
CA LYS A 260 -31.62 7.58 -15.62
C LYS A 260 -30.14 7.43 -16.03
N PRO A 261 -29.21 8.15 -15.41
CA PRO A 261 -27.79 8.04 -15.74
C PRO A 261 -27.24 6.65 -15.39
N PRO A 262 -26.18 6.18 -16.08
CA PRO A 262 -25.58 4.89 -15.81
C PRO A 262 -24.86 4.87 -14.46
N LEU A 263 -24.69 3.67 -13.90
CA LEU A 263 -23.76 3.43 -12.81
C LEU A 263 -22.34 3.64 -13.31
N LEU A 264 -21.61 4.58 -12.70
CA LEU A 264 -20.28 4.96 -13.14
C LEU A 264 -19.17 4.27 -12.34
N PHE A 265 -18.20 3.71 -13.05
CA PHE A 265 -16.99 3.16 -12.45
C PHE A 265 -15.75 4.01 -12.76
N CYS A 266 -15.28 4.74 -11.75
CA CYS A 266 -14.07 5.56 -11.84
C CYS A 266 -12.81 4.70 -11.66
N TYR A 267 -11.92 4.71 -12.65
CA TYR A 267 -10.60 4.04 -12.61
C TYR A 267 -9.43 5.04 -12.68
N GLU A 268 -8.27 4.66 -12.16
CA GLU A 268 -7.05 5.46 -12.25
C GLU A 268 -6.28 5.20 -13.54
N LEU A 269 -5.55 6.21 -14.02
CA LEU A 269 -4.75 6.13 -15.24
C LEU A 269 -3.34 5.57 -14.98
N PHE A 270 -2.73 5.05 -16.04
CA PHE A 270 -1.33 4.64 -16.02
C PHE A 270 -0.39 5.86 -16.08
N LEU A 271 0.66 5.80 -15.27
CA LEU A 271 1.73 6.78 -15.19
C LEU A 271 2.98 6.23 -15.86
N ASP A 272 3.85 7.10 -16.36
CA ASP A 272 5.17 6.71 -16.85
C ASP A 272 6.15 6.41 -15.70
N LYS A 273 7.41 6.09 -16.04
CA LYS A 273 8.48 5.80 -15.07
C LYS A 273 8.74 6.96 -14.09
N GLU A 274 8.49 8.20 -14.49
CA GLU A 274 8.68 9.42 -13.69
C GLU A 274 7.42 9.80 -12.90
N GLY A 275 6.36 8.99 -12.97
CA GLY A 275 5.08 9.26 -12.31
C GLY A 275 4.23 10.32 -13.02
N LYS A 276 4.54 10.66 -14.27
CA LYS A 276 3.76 11.61 -15.07
C LYS A 276 2.69 10.88 -15.89
N LYS A 277 1.64 11.61 -16.29
CA LYS A 277 0.57 11.07 -17.14
C LYS A 277 1.15 10.63 -18.50
N ILE A 278 0.83 9.41 -18.91
CA ILE A 278 1.17 8.94 -20.26
C ILE A 278 0.36 9.74 -21.28
N SER A 279 1.03 10.36 -22.24
CA SER A 279 0.41 11.17 -23.29
C SER A 279 0.62 10.54 -24.66
N LYS A 280 -0.47 10.46 -25.44
CA LYS A 280 -0.46 10.05 -26.85
C LYS A 280 0.52 10.87 -27.71
N SER A 281 0.74 12.14 -27.36
CA SER A 281 1.61 13.05 -28.13
C SER A 281 3.09 12.98 -27.74
N LYS A 282 3.43 12.40 -26.57
CA LYS A 282 4.80 12.39 -26.06
C LYS A 282 5.49 11.02 -26.18
N GLY A 283 4.73 9.95 -26.43
CA GLY A 283 5.29 8.60 -26.55
C GLY A 283 6.02 8.12 -25.28
N ASN A 284 5.63 8.61 -24.09
CA ASN A 284 6.38 8.42 -22.84
C ASN A 284 6.02 7.14 -22.06
N GLY A 285 5.19 6.25 -22.61
CA GLY A 285 4.77 5.01 -21.95
C GLY A 285 4.76 3.83 -22.91
N ILE A 286 4.78 2.61 -22.35
CA ILE A 286 4.78 1.37 -23.12
C ILE A 286 3.46 1.22 -23.89
N SER A 287 3.55 0.96 -25.19
CA SER A 287 2.42 0.57 -26.04
C SER A 287 2.03 -0.90 -25.81
N ILE A 288 0.85 -1.29 -26.30
CA ILE A 288 0.43 -2.69 -26.19
C ILE A 288 1.35 -3.58 -27.02
N GLU A 289 1.69 -3.17 -28.24
CA GLU A 289 2.59 -3.91 -29.14
C GLU A 289 3.98 -4.11 -28.52
N GLU A 290 4.52 -3.09 -27.85
CA GLU A 290 5.77 -3.20 -27.10
C GLU A 290 5.65 -4.20 -25.94
N TRP A 291 4.56 -4.18 -25.17
CA TRP A 291 4.34 -5.18 -24.12
C TRP A 291 4.28 -6.59 -24.70
N LEU A 292 3.52 -6.78 -25.77
CA LEU A 292 3.33 -8.07 -26.43
C LEU A 292 4.59 -8.60 -27.13
N THR A 293 5.59 -7.73 -27.31
CA THR A 293 6.93 -8.13 -27.78
C THR A 293 7.70 -8.92 -26.72
N TYR A 294 7.45 -8.63 -25.44
CA TYR A 294 8.22 -9.15 -24.32
C TYR A 294 7.42 -10.02 -23.34
N ALA A 295 6.10 -10.12 -23.50
CA ALA A 295 5.26 -10.88 -22.59
C ALA A 295 3.90 -11.27 -23.20
N PRO A 296 3.25 -12.31 -22.63
CA PRO A 296 1.93 -12.77 -23.07
C PRO A 296 0.84 -11.71 -22.81
N THR A 297 -0.23 -11.72 -23.62
CA THR A 297 -1.37 -10.79 -23.53
C THR A 297 -2.05 -10.84 -22.15
N GLU A 298 -2.08 -12.02 -21.54
CA GLU A 298 -2.72 -12.28 -20.27
C GLU A 298 -1.98 -11.59 -19.11
N SER A 299 -0.66 -11.41 -19.21
CA SER A 299 0.12 -10.66 -18.22
C SER A 299 -0.26 -9.18 -18.20
N LEU A 300 -0.60 -8.61 -19.37
CA LEU A 300 -1.08 -7.24 -19.49
C LEU A 300 -2.51 -7.11 -18.96
N ALA A 301 -3.37 -8.08 -19.28
CA ALA A 301 -4.74 -8.14 -18.76
C ALA A 301 -4.75 -8.20 -17.22
N LEU A 302 -3.88 -9.02 -16.62
CA LEU A 302 -3.70 -9.06 -15.16
C LEU A 302 -3.25 -7.71 -14.60
N TYR A 303 -2.27 -7.07 -15.26
CA TYR A 303 -1.76 -5.77 -14.84
C TYR A 303 -2.86 -4.71 -14.81
N ILE A 304 -3.77 -4.71 -15.80
CA ILE A 304 -4.92 -3.80 -15.87
C ILE A 304 -5.99 -4.18 -14.84
N PHE A 305 -6.21 -5.47 -14.61
CA PHE A 305 -7.21 -6.00 -13.69
C PHE A 305 -6.94 -5.61 -12.23
N GLN A 306 -5.69 -5.72 -11.79
CA GLN A 306 -5.33 -5.51 -10.39
C GLN A 306 -5.56 -4.03 -9.99
N SER A 307 -6.13 -3.78 -8.82
CA SER A 307 -6.22 -2.43 -8.22
C SER A 307 -6.63 -1.29 -9.20
N PRO A 308 -7.78 -1.38 -9.87
CA PRO A 308 -8.18 -0.42 -10.92
C PRO A 308 -8.39 1.03 -10.41
N LYS A 309 -8.54 1.21 -9.09
CA LYS A 309 -8.69 2.52 -8.43
C LYS A 309 -7.37 3.12 -7.92
N LYS A 310 -6.22 2.49 -8.24
CA LYS A 310 -4.88 2.98 -7.86
C LYS A 310 -4.08 3.31 -9.11
N ALA A 311 -3.40 4.46 -9.10
CA ALA A 311 -2.48 4.82 -10.17
C ALA A 311 -1.29 3.85 -10.20
N LYS A 312 -0.90 3.40 -11.39
CA LYS A 312 0.20 2.45 -11.58
C LYS A 312 1.20 2.95 -12.62
N ARG A 313 2.48 2.70 -12.36
CA ARG A 313 3.57 3.05 -13.27
C ARG A 313 3.79 1.95 -14.30
N LEU A 314 3.64 2.28 -15.57
CA LEU A 314 3.82 1.38 -16.70
C LEU A 314 5.19 1.62 -17.36
N TYR A 315 6.16 0.77 -17.03
CA TYR A 315 7.54 0.79 -17.54
C TYR A 315 8.10 -0.64 -17.61
N PHE A 316 9.20 -0.87 -18.35
CA PHE A 316 9.57 -2.21 -18.82
C PHE A 316 9.85 -3.21 -17.69
N ASP A 317 10.37 -2.75 -16.54
CA ASP A 317 10.68 -3.63 -15.40
C ASP A 317 9.43 -4.23 -14.73
N VAL A 318 8.21 -3.75 -15.04
CA VAL A 318 6.98 -4.36 -14.51
C VAL A 318 6.58 -5.62 -15.26
N ILE A 319 7.09 -5.81 -16.49
CA ILE A 319 6.71 -6.92 -17.38
C ILE A 319 7.07 -8.27 -16.76
N PRO A 320 8.31 -8.50 -16.25
CA PRO A 320 8.66 -9.80 -15.72
C PRO A 320 7.83 -10.18 -14.50
N LYS A 321 7.65 -9.22 -13.59
CA LYS A 321 6.84 -9.39 -12.39
C LYS A 321 5.38 -9.72 -12.73
N SER A 322 4.78 -8.98 -13.67
CA SER A 322 3.38 -9.21 -14.08
C SER A 322 3.18 -10.58 -14.74
N THR A 323 4.19 -11.05 -15.48
CA THR A 323 4.18 -12.37 -16.11
C THR A 323 4.26 -13.48 -15.08
N ASP A 324 5.15 -13.36 -14.10
CA ASP A 324 5.28 -14.34 -13.01
C ASP A 324 4.01 -14.38 -12.13
N GLU A 325 3.44 -13.23 -11.79
CA GLU A 325 2.19 -13.15 -11.04
C GLU A 325 1.04 -13.83 -11.80
N TYR A 326 0.96 -13.66 -13.12
CA TYR A 326 -0.05 -14.33 -13.94
C TYR A 326 0.07 -15.85 -13.88
N LEU A 327 1.27 -16.40 -14.05
CA LEU A 327 1.51 -17.85 -13.97
C LEU A 327 1.12 -18.41 -12.59
N GLU A 328 1.44 -17.67 -11.53
CA GLU A 328 1.09 -18.05 -10.15
C GLU A 328 -0.43 -18.04 -9.92
N PHE A 329 -1.16 -17.04 -10.44
CA PHE A 329 -2.63 -17.04 -10.35
C PHE A 329 -3.27 -18.16 -11.16
N VAL A 330 -2.69 -18.56 -12.29
CA VAL A 330 -3.17 -19.72 -13.08
C VAL A 330 -2.99 -21.00 -12.28
N LYS A 331 -1.80 -21.21 -11.70
CA LYS A 331 -1.51 -22.38 -10.85
C LYS A 331 -2.50 -22.50 -9.70
N ARG A 332 -2.70 -21.43 -8.93
CA ARG A 332 -3.65 -21.40 -7.79
C ARG A 332 -5.10 -21.68 -8.21
N TYR A 333 -5.49 -21.28 -9.41
CA TYR A 333 -6.84 -21.55 -9.91
C TYR A 333 -7.09 -23.06 -10.08
N HIS A 334 -6.10 -23.80 -10.60
CA HIS A 334 -6.20 -25.25 -10.83
C HIS A 334 -6.00 -26.07 -9.55
N GLU A 335 -5.09 -25.67 -8.65
CA GLU A 335 -4.98 -26.30 -7.32
C GLU A 335 -6.32 -26.27 -6.56
N ASN A 336 -7.03 -25.13 -6.63
CA ASN A 336 -8.35 -25.00 -6.04
C ASN A 336 -9.42 -25.82 -6.77
N LYS A 337 -9.26 -26.09 -8.07
CA LYS A 337 -10.18 -26.91 -8.86
C LYS A 337 -10.03 -28.40 -8.54
N ASP A 338 -8.81 -28.88 -8.40
CA ASP A 338 -8.51 -30.29 -8.08
C ASP A 338 -8.99 -30.64 -6.67
N ASN A 339 -8.86 -29.71 -5.72
CA ASN A 339 -9.38 -29.88 -4.35
C ASN A 339 -10.93 -29.96 -4.28
N VAL A 340 -11.65 -29.31 -5.21
CA VAL A 340 -13.12 -29.42 -5.32
C VAL A 340 -13.51 -30.78 -5.92
N LEU A 341 -12.83 -31.25 -6.96
CA LEU A 341 -13.11 -32.56 -7.57
C LEU A 341 -12.80 -33.74 -6.63
N ASN A 342 -11.79 -33.60 -5.77
CA ASN A 342 -11.45 -34.60 -4.75
C ASN A 342 -12.46 -34.65 -3.59
N THR A 343 -13.14 -33.54 -3.30
CA THR A 343 -14.21 -33.52 -2.29
C THR A 343 -15.50 -34.15 -2.83
N GLU A 344 -15.88 -33.86 -4.09
CA GLU A 344 -17.07 -34.45 -4.74
C GLU A 344 -16.93 -35.96 -5.05
N SER A 345 -15.73 -36.44 -5.39
CA SER A 345 -15.51 -37.87 -5.72
C SER A 345 -15.54 -38.81 -4.51
N SER A 346 -15.39 -38.28 -3.29
CA SER A 346 -15.45 -39.05 -2.04
C SER A 346 -16.87 -39.40 -1.57
N GLU A 347 -17.92 -38.81 -2.18
CA GLU A 347 -19.32 -38.94 -1.75
C GLU A 347 -20.27 -39.54 -2.81
N SER A 348 -19.77 -40.40 -3.71
CA SER A 348 -20.58 -41.13 -4.70
C SER A 348 -21.47 -42.25 -4.12
N SER A 349 -22.11 -42.03 -2.97
CA SER A 349 -23.04 -42.97 -2.32
C SER A 349 -24.22 -42.30 -1.63
N ILE A 350 -24.79 -41.22 -2.19
CA ILE A 350 -26.11 -40.72 -1.75
C ILE A 350 -26.94 -40.34 -2.98
N VAL A 351 -28.10 -40.98 -3.11
CA VAL A 351 -29.09 -40.76 -4.18
C VAL A 351 -29.73 -39.38 -4.03
N ILE A 352 -29.61 -38.52 -5.05
CA ILE A 352 -30.31 -37.23 -5.13
C ILE A 352 -31.67 -37.46 -5.82
N PRO A 353 -32.82 -37.05 -5.26
CA PRO A 353 -34.09 -37.02 -5.98
C PRO A 353 -34.16 -35.80 -6.91
N GLU A 354 -34.67 -36.00 -8.13
CA GLU A 354 -34.91 -34.96 -9.12
C GLU A 354 -35.84 -33.85 -8.60
N PHE A 355 -35.39 -32.58 -8.67
CA PHE A 355 -36.28 -31.43 -8.52
C PHE A 355 -36.93 -31.07 -9.85
N SER A 356 -38.24 -31.26 -9.94
CA SER A 356 -39.08 -30.76 -11.03
C SER A 356 -40.07 -29.70 -10.54
N SER A 357 -40.26 -28.69 -11.39
CA SER A 357 -41.41 -27.77 -11.52
C SER A 357 -41.64 -26.62 -10.52
N VAL A 358 -41.43 -25.41 -11.04
CA VAL A 358 -42.32 -24.22 -11.10
C VAL A 358 -43.49 -24.13 -10.11
N ILE A 359 -43.59 -23.00 -9.38
CA ILE A 359 -44.88 -22.47 -8.84
C ILE A 359 -44.97 -20.95 -9.12
N PRO A 360 -46.14 -20.43 -9.57
CA PRO A 360 -46.33 -19.04 -10.00
C PRO A 360 -46.68 -18.08 -8.86
N VAL A 361 -46.41 -16.79 -9.10
CA VAL A 361 -46.74 -15.65 -8.23
C VAL A 361 -48.26 -15.45 -8.14
N ARG A 362 -48.79 -15.27 -6.91
CA ARG A 362 -50.05 -14.57 -6.66
C ARG A 362 -49.94 -13.65 -5.43
N ASP A 363 -50.46 -12.44 -5.62
CA ASP A 363 -50.79 -11.45 -4.60
C ASP A 363 -51.60 -12.05 -3.45
N THR A 364 -51.12 -11.85 -2.21
CA THR A 364 -51.95 -11.48 -1.04
C THR A 364 -51.04 -10.88 0.02
N GLY A 365 -51.38 -9.68 0.49
CA GLY A 365 -50.60 -8.99 1.52
C GLY A 365 -50.64 -9.63 2.91
N ILE A 366 -49.69 -9.15 3.72
CA ILE A 366 -49.55 -9.23 5.19
C ILE A 366 -48.52 -10.25 5.73
N GLN A 367 -47.56 -9.66 6.47
CA GLN A 367 -46.64 -10.14 7.52
C GLN A 367 -45.34 -10.87 7.15
N GLU A 368 -44.25 -10.28 7.65
CA GLU A 368 -42.87 -10.78 7.65
C GLU A 368 -42.77 -12.14 8.37
N GLU A 369 -42.50 -13.21 7.62
CA GLU A 369 -41.91 -14.43 8.17
C GLU A 369 -40.48 -14.60 7.66
N LYS A 370 -39.54 -14.64 8.60
CA LYS A 370 -38.14 -15.01 8.37
C LYS A 370 -38.10 -16.46 7.87
N ILE A 371 -37.83 -16.64 6.57
CA ILE A 371 -37.50 -17.95 6.00
C ILE A 371 -36.12 -18.36 6.53
N TRP A 372 -36.09 -19.33 7.45
CA TRP A 372 -34.89 -20.07 7.82
C TRP A 372 -34.53 -21.03 6.68
N ILE A 373 -33.46 -20.74 5.95
CA ILE A 373 -32.84 -21.70 5.03
C ILE A 373 -32.02 -22.69 5.89
N PRO A 374 -32.17 -24.02 5.76
CA PRO A 374 -31.39 -24.98 6.54
C PRO A 374 -29.91 -24.80 6.23
N VAL A 375 -29.11 -24.78 7.29
CA VAL A 375 -27.64 -24.73 7.20
C VAL A 375 -27.16 -26.00 6.49
N SER A 376 -26.59 -25.82 5.30
CA SER A 376 -25.91 -26.85 4.53
C SER A 376 -24.81 -27.54 5.35
N SER A 377 -24.49 -28.78 5.00
CA SER A 377 -23.50 -29.60 5.70
C SER A 377 -22.12 -28.90 5.78
N THR A 378 -21.26 -29.33 6.69
CA THR A 378 -19.86 -28.84 6.77
C THR A 378 -19.08 -29.06 5.47
N ALA A 379 -19.43 -30.08 4.68
CA ALA A 379 -18.86 -30.36 3.36
C ALA A 379 -19.30 -29.30 2.32
N ASP A 380 -20.60 -28.95 2.29
CA ASP A 380 -21.13 -27.90 1.42
C ASP A 380 -20.47 -26.54 1.67
N ARG A 381 -20.11 -26.23 2.93
CA ARG A 381 -19.40 -24.99 3.25
C ARG A 381 -17.98 -24.98 2.67
N GLY A 382 -17.28 -26.12 2.67
CA GLY A 382 -15.92 -26.24 2.12
C GLY A 382 -15.91 -26.11 0.59
N ALA A 383 -16.82 -26.80 -0.09
CA ALA A 383 -16.96 -26.71 -1.55
C ALA A 383 -17.36 -25.29 -2.01
N ASN A 384 -18.28 -24.63 -1.29
CA ASN A 384 -18.65 -23.24 -1.57
C ASN A 384 -17.48 -22.26 -1.36
N LEU A 385 -16.65 -22.46 -0.33
CA LEU A 385 -15.47 -21.61 -0.08
C LEU A 385 -14.43 -21.74 -1.21
N LEU A 386 -14.17 -22.96 -1.68
CA LEU A 386 -13.24 -23.20 -2.79
C LEU A 386 -13.77 -22.63 -4.12
N LEU A 387 -15.08 -22.70 -4.34
CA LEU A 387 -15.73 -22.07 -5.49
C LEU A 387 -15.62 -20.54 -5.43
N GLU A 388 -15.85 -19.93 -4.27
CA GLU A 388 -15.67 -18.49 -4.06
C GLU A 388 -14.21 -18.06 -4.31
N GLN A 389 -13.24 -18.83 -3.83
CA GLN A 389 -11.81 -18.57 -4.07
C GLN A 389 -11.45 -18.65 -5.56
N ARG A 390 -12.06 -19.56 -6.33
CA ARG A 390 -11.86 -19.65 -7.78
C ARG A 390 -12.44 -18.45 -8.52
N LEU A 391 -13.62 -17.97 -8.10
CA LEU A 391 -14.26 -16.79 -8.69
C LEU A 391 -13.56 -15.48 -8.33
N ASP A 392 -12.92 -15.43 -7.15
CA ASP A 392 -12.11 -14.28 -6.74
C ASP A 392 -10.70 -14.26 -7.36
N ASN A 393 -10.29 -15.35 -8.02
CA ASN A 393 -9.02 -15.40 -8.74
C ASN A 393 -9.07 -14.51 -10.01
N PRO A 394 -8.13 -13.57 -10.19
CA PRO A 394 -8.06 -12.72 -11.40
C PRO A 394 -8.08 -13.48 -12.72
N THR A 395 -7.48 -14.67 -12.78
CA THR A 395 -7.39 -15.44 -14.03
C THR A 395 -8.75 -15.97 -14.48
N TRP A 396 -9.69 -16.19 -13.56
CA TRP A 396 -11.07 -16.52 -13.92
C TRP A 396 -11.71 -15.40 -14.75
N HIS A 397 -11.48 -14.13 -14.37
CA HIS A 397 -12.02 -12.97 -15.08
C HIS A 397 -11.35 -12.76 -16.44
N ILE A 398 -10.03 -12.95 -16.50
CA ILE A 398 -9.23 -12.82 -17.73
C ILE A 398 -9.66 -13.86 -18.77
N HIS A 399 -9.86 -15.11 -18.33
CA HIS A 399 -10.19 -16.23 -19.21
C HIS A 399 -11.68 -16.57 -19.28
N GLN A 400 -12.54 -15.71 -18.74
CA GLN A 400 -13.99 -15.90 -18.73
C GLN A 400 -14.42 -17.27 -18.15
N GLY A 401 -13.69 -17.76 -17.15
CA GLY A 401 -13.87 -19.06 -16.51
C GLY A 401 -13.09 -20.23 -17.12
N ASN A 402 -12.57 -20.08 -18.34
CA ASN A 402 -11.81 -21.11 -19.06
C ASN A 402 -10.30 -20.98 -18.85
N VAL A 403 -9.85 -20.94 -17.59
CA VAL A 403 -8.44 -20.73 -17.25
C VAL A 403 -7.59 -21.90 -17.81
N PRO A 404 -6.55 -21.63 -18.63
CA PRO A 404 -5.69 -22.67 -19.19
C PRO A 404 -4.88 -23.35 -18.09
N ASN A 405 -4.65 -24.66 -18.19
CA ASN A 405 -3.73 -25.35 -17.28
C ASN A 405 -2.29 -25.17 -17.78
N ILE A 406 -1.53 -24.31 -17.11
CA ILE A 406 -0.16 -23.97 -17.47
C ILE A 406 0.76 -24.57 -16.42
N GLU A 407 1.42 -25.68 -16.78
CA GLU A 407 2.47 -26.29 -15.99
C GLU A 407 3.82 -25.75 -16.47
N THR A 408 4.58 -25.04 -15.64
CA THR A 408 5.92 -24.55 -16.02
C THR A 408 7.04 -25.34 -15.35
N SER A 409 6.72 -26.43 -14.63
CA SER A 409 7.70 -27.26 -13.90
C SER A 409 8.57 -26.46 -12.94
N GLY A 410 8.00 -25.41 -12.34
CA GLY A 410 8.68 -24.50 -11.41
C GLY A 410 9.57 -23.44 -12.09
N ILE A 411 9.62 -23.39 -13.43
CA ILE A 411 10.36 -22.38 -14.17
C ILE A 411 9.47 -21.15 -14.33
N ASN A 412 9.90 -20.01 -13.76
CA ASN A 412 9.22 -18.73 -13.93
C ASN A 412 9.99 -17.83 -14.92
N PHE A 413 9.36 -16.75 -15.36
CA PHE A 413 9.92 -15.86 -16.37
C PHE A 413 11.14 -15.10 -15.86
N SER A 414 11.16 -14.69 -14.59
CA SER A 414 12.37 -14.10 -13.96
C SER A 414 13.57 -15.05 -13.99
N LEU A 415 13.36 -16.36 -13.79
CA LEU A 415 14.40 -17.38 -13.89
C LEU A 415 14.89 -17.51 -15.33
N LEU A 416 14.00 -17.47 -16.33
CA LEU A 416 14.38 -17.48 -17.75
C LEU A 416 15.21 -16.25 -18.12
N LEU A 417 14.88 -15.06 -17.61
CA LEU A 417 15.68 -13.85 -17.81
C LEU A 417 17.07 -13.96 -17.19
N ASN A 418 17.15 -14.49 -15.97
CA ASN A 418 18.44 -14.73 -15.30
C ASN A 418 19.28 -15.76 -16.07
N LEU A 419 18.65 -16.81 -16.57
CA LEU A 419 19.30 -17.83 -17.40
C LEU A 419 19.82 -17.22 -18.70
N ALA A 420 18.98 -16.49 -19.44
CA ALA A 420 19.37 -15.79 -20.66
C ALA A 420 20.54 -14.83 -20.43
N ALA A 421 20.52 -14.11 -19.30
CA ALA A 421 21.60 -13.23 -18.89
C ALA A 421 22.88 -14.00 -18.54
N ALA A 422 22.80 -15.14 -17.87
CA ALA A 422 23.95 -15.94 -17.46
C ALA A 422 24.62 -16.66 -18.63
N CYS A 423 23.84 -17.24 -19.56
CA CYS A 423 24.37 -17.97 -20.71
C CYS A 423 24.60 -17.09 -21.94
N ASN A 424 24.33 -15.78 -21.86
CA ASN A 424 24.35 -14.86 -23.00
C ASN A 424 23.55 -15.40 -24.19
N ALA A 425 22.31 -15.83 -23.94
CA ALA A 425 21.47 -16.47 -24.94
C ALA A 425 21.26 -15.55 -26.16
N GLU A 426 21.68 -16.00 -27.34
CA GLU A 426 21.40 -15.34 -28.63
C GLU A 426 20.08 -15.84 -29.25
N ASN A 427 19.60 -17.01 -28.82
CA ASN A 427 18.38 -17.65 -29.31
C ASN A 427 17.76 -18.56 -28.23
N LYS A 428 16.53 -19.01 -28.44
CA LYS A 428 15.79 -19.82 -27.45
C LYS A 428 16.31 -21.25 -27.35
N GLU A 429 17.01 -21.76 -28.37
CA GLU A 429 17.60 -23.10 -28.38
C GLU A 429 18.64 -23.25 -27.27
N ILE A 430 19.42 -22.19 -26.99
CA ILE A 430 20.36 -22.16 -25.87
C ILE A 430 19.62 -22.32 -24.53
N LEU A 431 18.51 -21.60 -24.33
CA LEU A 431 17.70 -21.74 -23.11
C LEU A 431 17.12 -23.15 -22.98
N TRP A 432 16.60 -23.70 -24.08
CA TRP A 432 16.05 -25.06 -24.12
C TRP A 432 17.08 -26.15 -23.81
N GLY A 433 18.36 -25.96 -24.12
CA GLY A 433 19.42 -26.87 -23.70
C GLY A 433 19.51 -27.01 -22.17
N PHE A 434 19.40 -25.90 -21.44
CA PHE A 434 19.37 -25.90 -19.98
C PHE A 434 18.03 -26.36 -19.41
N ILE A 435 16.91 -25.92 -20.00
CA ILE A 435 15.57 -26.31 -19.56
C ILE A 435 15.37 -27.82 -19.69
N SER A 436 15.75 -28.42 -20.82
CA SER A 436 15.63 -29.87 -21.05
C SER A 436 16.50 -30.68 -20.08
N SER A 437 17.63 -30.12 -19.65
CA SER A 437 18.49 -30.75 -18.64
C SER A 437 17.87 -30.70 -17.24
N TYR A 438 17.18 -29.60 -16.90
CA TYR A 438 16.51 -29.40 -15.61
C TYR A 438 15.18 -30.16 -15.52
N ALA A 439 14.41 -30.19 -16.61
CA ALA A 439 13.10 -30.82 -16.71
C ALA A 439 13.03 -31.73 -17.95
N PRO A 440 13.51 -33.00 -17.87
CA PRO A 440 13.64 -33.89 -19.02
C PRO A 440 12.31 -34.24 -19.73
N ASN A 441 11.19 -34.09 -19.02
CA ASN A 441 9.85 -34.39 -19.53
C ASN A 441 9.20 -33.20 -20.25
N VAL A 442 9.87 -32.05 -20.33
CA VAL A 442 9.34 -30.81 -20.92
C VAL A 442 10.01 -30.55 -22.25
N THR A 443 9.23 -30.32 -23.30
CA THR A 443 9.69 -30.01 -24.66
C THR A 443 8.94 -28.80 -25.23
N PRO A 444 9.46 -28.12 -26.26
CA PRO A 444 8.76 -27.01 -26.91
C PRO A 444 7.35 -27.38 -27.40
N GLU A 445 7.15 -28.62 -27.86
CA GLU A 445 5.89 -29.10 -28.40
C GLU A 445 4.85 -29.38 -27.32
N ASN A 446 5.30 -29.92 -26.17
CA ASN A 446 4.42 -30.29 -25.06
C ASN A 446 4.12 -29.10 -24.13
N ASN A 447 4.95 -28.05 -24.16
CA ASN A 447 4.80 -26.87 -23.31
C ASN A 447 4.95 -25.57 -24.10
N LYS A 448 3.92 -25.28 -24.90
CA LYS A 448 3.86 -24.10 -25.78
C LYS A 448 3.99 -22.78 -25.03
N MET A 449 3.52 -22.71 -23.77
CA MET A 449 3.63 -21.48 -22.99
C MET A 449 5.08 -21.24 -22.58
N LEU A 450 5.78 -22.26 -22.08
CA LEU A 450 7.19 -22.15 -21.71
C LEU A 450 8.09 -21.84 -22.93
N ASP A 451 7.75 -22.38 -24.10
CA ASP A 451 8.44 -22.04 -25.35
C ASP A 451 8.26 -20.56 -25.71
N ARG A 452 7.03 -20.04 -25.65
CA ARG A 452 6.74 -18.61 -25.85
C ARG A 452 7.46 -17.72 -24.83
N LEU A 453 7.49 -18.12 -23.57
CA LEU A 453 8.21 -17.41 -22.50
C LEU A 453 9.72 -17.38 -22.77
N SER A 454 10.28 -18.45 -23.35
CA SER A 454 11.69 -18.49 -23.73
C SER A 454 11.99 -17.51 -24.88
N ASP A 455 11.12 -17.43 -25.89
CA ASP A 455 11.23 -16.41 -26.95
C ASP A 455 11.19 -14.99 -26.39
N PHE A 456 10.26 -14.72 -25.49
CA PHE A 456 10.15 -13.43 -24.82
C PHE A 456 11.38 -13.09 -23.97
N ALA A 457 11.93 -14.07 -23.25
CA ALA A 457 13.09 -13.88 -22.40
C ALA A 457 14.34 -13.52 -23.20
N VAL A 458 14.55 -14.17 -24.36
CA VAL A 458 15.67 -13.85 -25.26
C VAL A 458 15.54 -12.44 -25.82
N LYS A 459 14.35 -12.05 -26.31
CA LYS A 459 14.11 -10.69 -26.81
C LYS A 459 14.33 -9.64 -25.73
N TYR A 460 13.79 -9.85 -24.53
CA TYR A 460 13.98 -8.94 -23.40
C TYR A 460 15.45 -8.83 -23.00
N TYR A 461 16.17 -9.94 -22.97
CA TYR A 461 17.60 -9.97 -22.71
C TYR A 461 18.37 -9.12 -23.73
N HIS A 462 18.10 -9.28 -25.03
CA HIS A 462 18.76 -8.55 -26.10
C HIS A 462 18.56 -7.04 -26.02
N ASP A 463 17.33 -6.61 -25.75
CA ASP A 463 16.97 -5.20 -25.85
C ASP A 463 17.29 -4.40 -24.58
N PHE A 464 17.19 -5.03 -23.39
CA PHE A 464 17.33 -4.31 -22.10
C PHE A 464 18.56 -4.71 -21.28
N ILE A 465 18.94 -5.99 -21.29
CA ILE A 465 20.00 -6.49 -20.39
C ILE A 465 21.35 -6.46 -21.08
N LYS A 466 21.46 -7.00 -22.31
CA LYS A 466 22.71 -7.08 -23.08
C LYS A 466 23.39 -5.71 -23.27
N PRO A 467 22.68 -4.60 -23.58
CA PRO A 467 23.31 -3.30 -23.80
C PRO A 467 23.84 -2.64 -22.53
N THR A 468 23.31 -3.00 -21.36
CA THR A 468 23.70 -2.42 -20.05
C THR A 468 24.84 -3.18 -19.38
N LYS A 469 25.26 -4.32 -19.93
CA LYS A 469 26.37 -5.11 -19.40
C LYS A 469 27.69 -4.36 -19.58
N SER A 470 28.26 -3.91 -18.46
CA SER A 470 29.64 -3.42 -18.39
C SER A 470 30.55 -4.55 -17.94
N TYR A 471 31.48 -4.94 -18.81
CA TYR A 471 32.51 -5.91 -18.48
C TYR A 471 33.74 -5.17 -17.95
N LYS A 472 34.25 -5.61 -16.80
CA LYS A 472 35.52 -5.13 -16.27
C LYS A 472 36.65 -5.45 -17.26
N THR A 473 37.53 -4.48 -17.51
CA THR A 473 38.77 -4.75 -18.25
C THR A 473 39.66 -5.68 -17.41
N PRO A 474 40.06 -6.85 -17.94
CA PRO A 474 40.87 -7.80 -17.17
C PRO A 474 42.22 -7.19 -16.81
N ASN A 475 42.67 -7.38 -15.57
CA ASN A 475 44.02 -7.02 -15.14
C ASN A 475 45.08 -7.94 -15.79
N ALA A 476 46.37 -7.66 -15.61
CA ALA A 476 47.44 -8.39 -16.29
C ALA A 476 47.39 -9.92 -16.06
N LYS A 477 47.11 -10.36 -14.82
CA LYS A 477 46.97 -11.78 -14.47
C LYS A 477 45.70 -12.40 -15.05
N GLU A 478 44.57 -11.69 -14.96
CA GLU A 478 43.29 -12.12 -15.54
C GLU A 478 43.40 -12.25 -17.07
N LYS A 479 44.12 -11.34 -17.74
CA LYS A 479 44.33 -11.38 -19.18
C LYS A 479 45.17 -12.58 -19.61
N GLU A 480 46.25 -12.86 -18.90
CA GLU A 480 47.11 -14.02 -19.17
C GLU A 480 46.32 -15.34 -19.03
N ALA A 481 45.55 -15.47 -17.96
CA ALA A 481 44.74 -16.66 -17.75
C ALA A 481 43.54 -16.77 -18.71
N LEU A 482 42.95 -15.66 -19.15
CA LEU A 482 41.93 -15.67 -20.21
C LEU A 482 42.51 -16.09 -21.57
N LEU A 483 43.77 -15.73 -21.86
CA LEU A 483 44.47 -16.19 -23.07
C LEU A 483 44.79 -17.69 -22.99
N ASP A 484 45.29 -18.18 -21.86
CA ASP A 484 45.52 -19.62 -21.64
C ASP A 484 44.21 -20.43 -21.74
N LEU A 485 43.11 -19.89 -21.22
CA LEU A 485 41.77 -20.49 -21.35
C LEU A 485 41.34 -20.58 -22.82
N LYS A 486 41.52 -19.49 -23.57
CA LYS A 486 41.20 -19.43 -25.01
C LYS A 486 42.02 -20.45 -25.80
N ASP A 487 43.33 -20.53 -25.56
CA ASP A 487 44.23 -21.44 -26.28
C ASP A 487 43.91 -22.90 -25.93
N THR A 488 43.57 -23.18 -24.67
CA THR A 488 43.09 -24.49 -24.24
C THR A 488 41.80 -24.87 -24.97
N LEU A 489 40.81 -23.99 -25.02
CA LEU A 489 39.55 -24.22 -25.74
C LEU A 489 39.77 -24.45 -27.24
N HIS A 490 40.74 -23.76 -27.86
CA HIS A 490 41.11 -23.98 -29.26
C HIS A 490 41.79 -25.32 -29.52
N SER A 491 42.45 -25.90 -28.51
CA SER A 491 43.14 -27.18 -28.63
C SER A 491 42.23 -28.40 -28.43
N LEU A 492 40.99 -28.21 -28.00
CA LEU A 492 40.01 -29.27 -27.78
C LEU A 492 39.40 -29.75 -29.12
N SER A 493 39.30 -31.06 -29.31
CA SER A 493 38.64 -31.63 -30.50
C SER A 493 37.11 -31.50 -30.40
N THR A 494 36.44 -31.47 -31.55
CA THR A 494 34.97 -31.35 -31.65
C THR A 494 34.20 -32.61 -31.22
N THR A 495 34.90 -33.65 -30.77
CA THR A 495 34.35 -34.96 -30.39
C THR A 495 34.37 -35.23 -28.88
N ILE A 496 34.77 -34.25 -28.07
CA ILE A 496 34.92 -34.38 -26.61
C ILE A 496 33.56 -34.16 -25.92
N THR A 497 33.30 -34.90 -24.83
CA THR A 497 32.06 -34.77 -24.05
C THR A 497 32.05 -33.51 -23.18
N ALA A 498 30.86 -33.01 -22.83
CA ALA A 498 30.70 -31.80 -22.02
C ALA A 498 31.39 -31.91 -20.64
N GLU A 499 31.39 -33.10 -20.03
CA GLU A 499 32.03 -33.38 -18.74
C GLU A 499 33.56 -33.32 -18.82
N GLU A 500 34.15 -33.85 -19.91
CA GLU A 500 35.59 -33.80 -20.13
C GLU A 500 36.08 -32.38 -20.39
N ILE A 501 35.31 -31.59 -21.14
CA ILE A 501 35.57 -30.15 -21.33
C ILE A 501 35.56 -29.43 -19.97
N GLN A 502 34.54 -29.67 -19.15
CA GLN A 502 34.43 -29.07 -17.83
C GLN A 502 35.60 -29.45 -16.92
N SER A 503 36.01 -30.72 -16.92
CA SER A 503 37.10 -31.24 -16.07
C SER A 503 38.45 -30.63 -16.45
N GLN A 504 38.75 -30.52 -17.75
CA GLN A 504 39.98 -29.89 -18.24
C GLN A 504 40.01 -28.38 -17.93
N LEU A 505 38.89 -27.67 -18.10
CA LEU A 505 38.79 -26.26 -17.73
C LEU A 505 38.99 -26.04 -16.23
N LEU A 506 38.37 -26.88 -15.38
CA LEU A 506 38.45 -26.76 -13.92
C LEU A 506 39.87 -26.99 -13.40
N SER A 507 40.60 -27.95 -13.97
CA SER A 507 41.98 -28.25 -13.60
C SER A 507 42.94 -27.09 -13.92
N LYS A 508 42.79 -26.47 -15.08
CA LYS A 508 43.57 -25.29 -15.52
C LYS A 508 43.21 -24.02 -14.71
N LEU A 509 41.92 -23.79 -14.45
CA LEU A 509 41.45 -22.63 -13.66
C LEU A 509 41.91 -22.68 -12.19
N LYS A 510 42.11 -23.89 -11.63
CA LYS A 510 42.70 -24.07 -10.28
C LYS A 510 44.20 -23.74 -10.24
N MET A 511 44.95 -23.94 -11.32
CA MET A 511 46.39 -23.63 -11.37
C MET A 511 46.69 -22.13 -11.45
N ASN A 512 45.79 -21.33 -12.04
CA ASN A 512 46.02 -19.89 -12.29
C ASN A 512 45.47 -18.95 -11.19
N GLU A 513 45.23 -19.43 -9.96
CA GLU A 513 44.68 -18.67 -8.80
C GLU A 513 43.32 -17.94 -9.03
N LEU A 514 42.72 -18.03 -10.22
CA LEU A 514 41.42 -17.42 -10.56
C LEU A 514 40.24 -17.99 -9.79
N ALA A 515 40.37 -19.21 -9.25
CA ALA A 515 39.36 -19.84 -8.39
C ALA A 515 39.05 -19.00 -7.13
N SER A 516 40.00 -18.18 -6.66
CA SER A 516 39.80 -17.27 -5.52
C SER A 516 38.98 -16.02 -5.85
N LEU A 517 38.93 -15.61 -7.13
CA LEU A 517 38.20 -14.44 -7.61
C LEU A 517 36.77 -14.78 -8.08
N LEU A 518 36.54 -16.01 -8.55
CA LEU A 518 35.23 -16.52 -8.99
C LEU A 518 34.38 -17.11 -7.84
N SER A 519 34.98 -17.38 -6.68
CA SER A 519 34.33 -18.00 -5.51
C SER A 519 33.51 -17.04 -4.63
N SER A 520 33.15 -15.85 -5.13
CA SER A 520 32.20 -14.98 -4.41
C SER A 520 30.74 -15.40 -4.54
N ARG A 521 30.41 -16.48 -5.28
CA ARG A 521 29.02 -16.95 -5.47
C ARG A 521 28.76 -18.46 -5.49
N SER A 522 29.70 -19.30 -5.06
CA SER A 522 29.39 -20.70 -4.72
C SER A 522 29.61 -20.92 -3.23
N VAL A 523 28.53 -21.13 -2.49
CA VAL A 523 28.59 -21.70 -1.14
C VAL A 523 29.04 -23.14 -1.30
N ASP A 524 30.34 -23.35 -1.46
CA ASP A 524 30.93 -24.66 -1.23
C ASP A 524 30.78 -24.97 0.26
N LYS A 525 30.24 -26.17 0.53
CA LYS A 525 30.24 -26.80 1.85
C LYS A 525 31.69 -27.06 2.29
N GLU A 526 32.45 -26.02 2.62
CA GLU A 526 33.37 -26.15 3.74
C GLU A 526 32.50 -26.35 4.99
N ILE A 527 32.85 -27.32 5.82
CA ILE A 527 32.24 -27.48 7.14
C ILE A 527 32.52 -26.18 7.90
N CYS A 528 31.57 -25.25 7.86
CA CYS A 528 31.69 -23.95 8.50
C CYS A 528 31.72 -24.19 10.01
N LYS A 529 32.92 -24.31 10.58
CA LYS A 529 33.10 -24.44 12.03
C LYS A 529 32.47 -23.21 12.67
N LEU A 530 31.50 -23.43 13.57
CA LEU A 530 30.82 -22.36 14.29
C LEU A 530 31.86 -21.49 15.03
N PRO A 531 31.75 -20.15 15.00
CA PRO A 531 32.71 -19.26 15.66
C PRO A 531 32.83 -19.55 17.16
N HIS A 532 34.05 -19.78 17.63
CA HIS A 532 34.35 -20.06 19.04
C HIS A 532 35.78 -19.64 19.39
N ASN A 533 36.06 -19.48 20.69
CA ASN A 533 37.40 -19.28 21.21
C ASN A 533 37.57 -20.09 22.51
N LEU A 534 38.04 -21.34 22.37
CA LEU A 534 38.23 -22.25 23.50
C LEU A 534 39.26 -21.75 24.50
N GLU A 535 40.29 -21.04 24.03
CA GLU A 535 41.33 -20.50 24.92
C GLU A 535 40.75 -19.46 25.87
N ALA A 536 39.93 -18.53 25.36
CA ALA A 536 39.24 -17.54 26.19
C ALA A 536 38.30 -18.19 27.21
N GLU A 537 37.56 -19.23 26.80
CA GLU A 537 36.68 -20.00 27.70
C GLU A 537 37.47 -20.67 28.83
N GLN A 538 38.58 -21.33 28.48
CA GLN A 538 39.46 -22.00 29.45
C GLN A 538 40.08 -21.02 30.43
N MET A 539 40.53 -19.85 29.95
CA MET A 539 41.10 -18.79 30.80
C MET A 539 40.07 -18.20 31.76
N LEU A 540 38.84 -17.96 31.31
CA LEU A 540 37.76 -17.43 32.16
C LEU A 540 37.36 -18.44 33.25
N ILE A 541 37.14 -19.71 32.88
CA ILE A 541 36.80 -20.76 33.85
C ILE A 541 37.94 -20.98 34.83
N GLY A 542 39.19 -21.02 34.35
CA GLY A 542 40.37 -21.10 35.20
C GLY A 542 40.45 -19.97 36.21
N ALA A 543 40.16 -18.74 35.78
CA ALA A 543 40.11 -17.58 36.66
C ALA A 543 39.02 -17.70 37.73
N MET A 544 37.82 -18.19 37.36
CA MET A 544 36.71 -18.41 38.29
C MET A 544 36.97 -19.52 39.33
N ILE A 545 37.69 -20.59 38.94
CA ILE A 545 38.11 -21.67 39.84
C ILE A 545 39.17 -21.17 40.84
N ARG A 546 40.09 -20.31 40.38
CA ARG A 546 41.18 -19.77 41.20
C ARG A 546 40.74 -18.65 42.13
N ASP A 547 39.86 -17.77 41.67
CA ASP A 547 39.29 -16.67 42.45
C ASP A 547 37.79 -16.57 42.19
N ASN A 548 37.00 -17.20 43.07
CA ASN A 548 35.56 -17.23 42.95
C ASN A 548 34.90 -15.85 42.99
N ARG A 549 35.56 -14.79 43.52
CA ARG A 549 34.99 -13.43 43.53
C ARG A 549 34.73 -12.92 42.12
N ILE A 550 35.51 -13.40 41.14
CA ILE A 550 35.33 -13.07 39.72
C ILE A 550 33.94 -13.45 39.21
N CYS A 551 33.29 -14.48 39.78
CA CYS A 551 31.96 -14.87 39.30
C CYS A 551 30.92 -13.76 39.47
N ASP A 552 31.07 -12.84 40.44
CA ASP A 552 30.13 -11.73 40.62
C ASP A 552 30.15 -10.78 39.41
N ALA A 553 31.35 -10.51 38.89
CA ALA A 553 31.53 -9.63 37.74
C ALA A 553 31.12 -10.31 36.41
N VAL A 554 31.15 -11.64 36.36
CA VAL A 554 30.92 -12.43 35.14
C VAL A 554 29.47 -12.88 35.01
N GLU A 555 28.81 -13.28 36.10
CA GLU A 555 27.42 -13.80 36.11
C GLU A 555 26.40 -12.76 35.59
N ASP A 556 26.69 -11.47 35.70
CA ASP A 556 25.84 -10.40 35.14
C ASP A 556 25.91 -10.31 33.61
N THR A 557 26.99 -10.82 32.99
CA THR A 557 27.30 -10.60 31.57
C THR A 557 27.27 -11.89 30.74
N ILE A 558 27.56 -13.04 31.36
CA ILE A 558 27.71 -14.35 30.72
C ILE A 558 26.85 -15.41 31.42
N THR A 559 26.17 -16.23 30.62
CA THR A 559 25.47 -17.45 31.03
C THR A 559 26.18 -18.69 30.50
N ALA A 560 25.80 -19.87 31.00
CA ALA A 560 26.39 -21.14 30.55
C ALA A 560 26.29 -21.33 29.03
N GLU A 561 25.21 -20.89 28.39
CA GLU A 561 25.01 -21.02 26.93
C GLU A 561 26.04 -20.25 26.09
N ASN A 562 26.71 -19.25 26.67
CA ASN A 562 27.72 -18.46 25.96
C ASN A 562 28.98 -19.28 25.62
N PHE A 563 29.24 -20.36 26.34
CA PHE A 563 30.38 -21.26 26.07
C PHE A 563 30.05 -22.18 24.90
N TYR A 564 31.02 -22.39 24.00
CA TYR A 564 30.90 -23.29 22.86
C TYR A 564 31.03 -24.76 23.29
N ASP A 565 31.96 -25.06 24.20
CA ASP A 565 32.21 -26.43 24.65
C ASP A 565 31.17 -26.85 25.71
N PRO A 566 30.40 -27.95 25.49
CA PRO A 566 29.43 -28.45 26.46
C PRO A 566 30.01 -28.75 27.85
N LEU A 567 31.29 -29.15 27.92
CA LEU A 567 31.98 -29.37 29.19
C LEU A 567 32.18 -28.04 29.92
N HIS A 568 32.58 -26.98 29.23
CA HIS A 568 32.71 -25.64 29.79
C HIS A 568 31.36 -25.08 30.26
N GLN A 569 30.27 -25.30 29.50
CA GLN A 569 28.91 -24.95 29.93
C GLN A 569 28.55 -25.63 31.26
N SER A 570 28.87 -26.91 31.37
CA SER A 570 28.60 -27.73 32.56
C SER A 570 29.42 -27.27 33.77
N ILE A 571 30.73 -27.01 33.57
CA ILE A 571 31.62 -26.52 34.61
C ILE A 571 31.15 -25.15 35.11
N PHE A 572 30.85 -24.21 34.22
CA PHE A 572 30.34 -22.87 34.58
C PHE A 572 29.03 -22.97 35.37
N THR A 573 28.11 -23.81 34.92
CA THR A 573 26.84 -24.07 35.62
C THR A 573 27.08 -24.58 37.03
N GLN A 574 28.04 -25.49 37.19
CA GLN A 574 28.34 -26.07 38.49
C GLN A 574 29.07 -25.10 39.41
N ILE A 575 29.98 -24.27 38.90
CA ILE A 575 30.60 -23.17 39.65
C ILE A 575 29.51 -22.24 40.18
N SER A 576 28.58 -21.82 39.31
CA SER A 576 27.46 -20.94 39.68
C SER A 576 26.54 -21.58 40.74
N LYS A 577 26.20 -22.87 40.60
CA LYS A 577 25.38 -23.61 41.58
C LYS A 577 26.06 -23.74 42.94
N THR A 578 27.33 -24.13 42.94
CA THR A 578 28.13 -24.35 44.16
C THR A 578 28.28 -23.05 44.93
N ARG A 579 28.54 -21.95 44.21
CA ARG A 579 28.60 -20.59 44.76
C ARG A 579 27.28 -20.15 45.38
N LYS A 580 26.14 -20.40 44.71
CA LYS A 580 24.80 -20.07 45.26
C LYS A 580 24.49 -20.77 46.58
N HIS A 581 25.09 -21.93 46.84
CA HIS A 581 24.94 -22.67 48.10
C HIS A 581 26.02 -22.32 49.15
N GLY A 582 26.82 -21.28 48.90
CA GLY A 582 27.86 -20.82 49.83
C GLY A 582 29.12 -21.69 49.87
N ILE A 583 29.29 -22.62 48.91
CA ILE A 583 30.46 -23.48 48.81
C ILE A 583 31.46 -22.85 47.83
N VAL A 584 32.75 -22.89 48.17
CA VAL A 584 33.83 -22.43 47.28
C VAL A 584 34.02 -23.44 46.16
N ALA A 585 33.85 -23.00 44.91
CA ALA A 585 34.06 -23.84 43.74
C ALA A 585 35.54 -23.86 43.35
N ASN A 586 36.24 -24.90 43.80
CA ASN A 586 37.61 -25.27 43.46
C ASN A 586 37.68 -26.68 42.82
N GLU A 587 38.85 -27.13 42.39
CA GLU A 587 39.04 -28.40 41.68
C GLU A 587 38.49 -29.61 42.46
N LEU A 588 38.69 -29.62 43.79
CA LEU A 588 38.25 -30.71 44.67
C LEU A 588 36.72 -30.73 44.82
N SER A 589 36.11 -29.57 45.04
CA SER A 589 34.66 -29.42 45.18
C SER A 589 33.92 -29.73 43.88
N LEU A 590 34.48 -29.34 42.73
CA LEU A 590 33.90 -29.59 41.41
C LEU A 590 34.03 -31.06 41.02
N LYS A 591 35.14 -31.73 41.37
CA LYS A 591 35.37 -33.16 41.11
C LYS A 591 34.17 -34.02 41.52
N MET A 592 33.64 -33.81 42.74
CA MET A 592 32.54 -34.62 43.29
C MET A 592 31.30 -34.63 42.40
N PHE A 593 31.10 -33.60 41.59
CA PHE A 593 29.93 -33.48 40.70
C PHE A 593 30.17 -34.05 39.30
N PHE A 594 31.43 -34.28 38.91
CA PHE A 594 31.80 -34.80 37.59
C PHE A 594 32.38 -36.22 37.62
N GLU A 595 32.45 -36.88 38.79
CA GLU A 595 32.99 -38.25 38.94
C GLU A 595 32.32 -39.31 38.05
N ASN A 596 31.03 -39.12 37.71
CA ASN A 596 30.27 -40.03 36.85
C ASN A 596 30.08 -39.51 35.41
N ASN A 597 30.72 -38.39 35.03
CA ASN A 597 30.57 -37.81 33.70
C ASN A 597 31.63 -38.39 32.74
N GLN A 598 31.18 -39.13 31.73
CA GLN A 598 32.04 -39.81 30.77
C GLN A 598 32.93 -38.85 29.97
N ALA A 599 32.38 -37.71 29.52
CA ALA A 599 33.13 -36.68 28.79
C ALA A 599 34.20 -35.98 29.66
N PHE A 600 33.92 -35.81 30.96
CA PHE A 600 34.91 -35.27 31.91
C PHE A 600 36.08 -36.24 32.12
N THR A 601 35.79 -37.54 32.17
CA THR A 601 36.79 -38.61 32.31
C THR A 601 37.69 -38.69 31.07
N GLU A 602 37.11 -38.55 29.87
CA GLU A 602 37.82 -38.55 28.58
C GLU A 602 38.78 -37.35 28.41
N CYS A 603 38.46 -36.18 28.98
CA CYS A 603 39.32 -34.98 28.93
C CYS A 603 40.46 -34.97 29.98
N GLY A 604 40.64 -36.03 30.77
CA GLY A 604 41.67 -36.13 31.81
C GLY A 604 41.17 -35.85 33.24
N GLY A 605 39.86 -35.77 33.45
CA GLY A 605 39.24 -35.68 34.78
C GLY A 605 39.73 -34.49 35.61
N VAL A 606 40.14 -34.76 36.86
CA VAL A 606 40.65 -33.73 37.79
C VAL A 606 41.86 -32.98 37.23
N GLU A 607 42.69 -33.67 36.43
CA GLU A 607 43.86 -33.07 35.81
C GLU A 607 43.48 -31.98 34.81
N TYR A 608 42.29 -32.07 34.19
CA TYR A 608 41.75 -31.02 33.31
C TYR A 608 41.39 -29.76 34.09
N LEU A 609 40.72 -29.88 35.24
CA LEU A 609 40.40 -28.72 36.10
C LEU A 609 41.67 -28.03 36.59
N ALA A 610 42.69 -28.81 36.96
CA ALA A 610 44.00 -28.29 37.34
C ALA A 610 44.69 -27.55 36.16
N LYS A 611 44.58 -28.06 34.93
CA LYS A 611 45.07 -27.40 33.71
C LYS A 611 44.34 -26.08 33.44
N LEU A 612 43.02 -26.02 33.66
CA LEU A 612 42.25 -24.78 33.54
C LEU A 612 42.70 -23.74 34.57
N ALA A 613 42.81 -24.13 35.84
CA ALA A 613 43.28 -23.26 36.91
C ALA A 613 44.71 -22.74 36.64
N ALA A 614 45.59 -23.58 36.08
CA ALA A 614 46.96 -23.20 35.72
C ALA A 614 47.03 -22.20 34.55
N LYS A 615 46.08 -22.23 33.61
CA LYS A 615 45.99 -21.25 32.51
C LYS A 615 45.57 -19.85 32.97
N ALA A 616 45.08 -19.70 34.19
CA ALA A 616 44.72 -18.41 34.77
C ALA A 616 45.97 -17.68 35.28
N SER A 617 46.65 -16.89 34.42
CA SER A 617 47.79 -16.06 34.82
C SER A 617 47.36 -14.72 35.47
N ILE A 618 48.29 -14.00 36.12
CA ILE A 618 48.03 -13.00 37.17
C ILE A 618 47.61 -11.60 36.65
N ALA A 619 47.46 -11.38 35.34
CA ALA A 619 47.03 -10.10 34.77
C ALA A 619 45.94 -10.27 33.68
N LEU A 620 44.82 -10.88 34.04
CA LEU A 620 43.71 -11.14 33.12
C LEU A 620 42.74 -9.96 33.04
N ASP A 621 42.56 -9.42 31.84
CA ASP A 621 41.42 -8.55 31.54
C ASP A 621 40.16 -9.41 31.36
N ILE A 622 39.48 -9.67 32.48
CA ILE A 622 38.22 -10.43 32.56
C ILE A 622 37.15 -9.79 31.65
N TYR A 623 37.15 -8.46 31.51
CA TYR A 623 36.19 -7.78 30.66
C TYR A 623 36.44 -8.07 29.18
N SER A 624 37.71 -8.10 28.75
CA SER A 624 38.05 -8.50 27.38
C SER A 624 37.73 -9.96 27.09
N LEU A 625 38.03 -10.89 28.01
CA LEU A 625 37.69 -12.31 27.83
C LEU A 625 36.18 -12.55 27.76
N THR A 626 35.43 -11.90 28.66
CA THR A 626 33.97 -12.00 28.65
C THR A 626 33.38 -11.41 27.37
N ARG A 627 33.94 -10.32 26.86
CA ARG A 627 33.56 -9.74 25.56
C ARG A 627 33.81 -10.69 24.40
N ILE A 628 34.96 -11.38 24.35
CA ILE A 628 35.30 -12.34 23.29
C ILE A 628 34.32 -13.52 23.29
N ILE A 629 34.05 -14.12 24.46
CA ILE A 629 33.12 -15.24 24.58
C ILE A 629 31.70 -14.80 24.18
N ARG A 630 31.28 -13.60 24.59
CA ARG A 630 29.98 -13.04 24.22
C ARG A 630 29.88 -12.75 22.72
N ASP A 631 30.90 -12.18 22.10
CA ASP A 631 30.94 -11.90 20.65
C ASP A 631 30.84 -13.20 19.85
N THR A 632 31.65 -14.21 20.19
CA THR A 632 31.59 -15.51 19.51
C THR A 632 30.24 -16.20 19.70
N TYR A 633 29.61 -16.13 20.88
CA TYR A 633 28.24 -16.61 21.09
C TYR A 633 27.21 -15.87 20.23
N LEU A 634 27.26 -14.53 20.16
CA LEU A 634 26.35 -13.74 19.33
C LEU A 634 26.49 -14.11 17.85
N ARG A 635 27.72 -14.31 17.36
CA ARG A 635 27.95 -14.80 15.99
C ARG A 635 27.32 -16.17 15.77
N ARG A 636 27.43 -17.11 16.71
CA ARG A 636 26.74 -18.42 16.62
C ARG A 636 25.22 -18.27 16.59
N CYS A 637 24.67 -17.37 17.40
CA CYS A 637 23.22 -17.09 17.41
C CYS A 637 22.76 -16.48 16.07
N LEU A 638 23.53 -15.57 15.48
CA LEU A 638 23.24 -14.99 14.16
C LEU A 638 23.29 -16.02 13.05
N ILE A 639 24.29 -16.91 13.06
CA ILE A 639 24.39 -18.02 12.09
C ILE A 639 23.18 -18.94 12.23
N LYS A 640 22.82 -19.33 13.46
CA LYS A 640 21.65 -20.17 13.72
C LYS A 640 20.35 -19.50 13.26
N LEU A 641 20.17 -18.22 13.58
CA LEU A 641 19.01 -17.44 13.13
C LEU A 641 18.96 -17.35 11.60
N GLY A 642 20.08 -17.13 10.92
CA GLY A 642 20.15 -17.14 9.47
C GLY A 642 19.75 -18.48 8.86
N GLN A 643 20.20 -19.60 9.45
CA GLN A 643 19.82 -20.94 9.03
C GLN A 643 18.33 -21.22 9.26
N GLU A 644 17.77 -20.79 10.40
CA GLU A 644 16.34 -20.87 10.69
C GLU A 644 15.52 -20.06 9.68
N ILE A 645 15.90 -18.80 9.40
CA ILE A 645 15.20 -17.96 8.43
C ILE A 645 15.20 -18.60 7.04
N VAL A 646 16.34 -19.14 6.61
CA VAL A 646 16.44 -19.85 5.32
C VAL A 646 15.53 -21.08 5.32
N GLY A 647 15.54 -21.88 6.39
CA GLY A 647 14.68 -23.06 6.52
C GLY A 647 13.19 -22.72 6.53
N ASP A 648 12.79 -21.72 7.32
CA ASP A 648 11.41 -21.23 7.43
C ASP A 648 10.92 -20.65 6.09
N SER A 649 11.81 -19.99 5.33
CA SER A 649 11.48 -19.42 4.01
C SER A 649 11.19 -20.47 2.94
N TYR A 650 11.73 -21.69 3.08
CA TYR A 650 11.39 -22.81 2.20
C TYR A 650 10.05 -23.46 2.55
N ASN A 651 9.57 -23.29 3.79
CA ASN A 651 8.32 -23.86 4.25
C ASN A 651 7.14 -22.93 3.88
N TYR A 652 6.32 -23.39 2.93
CA TYR A 652 5.11 -22.69 2.53
C TYR A 652 3.96 -23.03 3.50
N ASP A 653 3.77 -22.20 4.52
CA ASP A 653 2.70 -22.33 5.50
C ASP A 653 1.67 -21.20 5.35
N ILE A 654 0.40 -21.58 5.18
CA ILE A 654 -0.74 -20.66 5.03
C ILE A 654 -0.97 -19.85 6.33
N GLU A 655 -0.68 -20.44 7.50
CA GLU A 655 -0.80 -19.76 8.79
C GLU A 655 0.40 -18.86 9.10
N ASN A 656 1.54 -19.07 8.43
CA ASN A 656 2.76 -18.28 8.63
C ASN A 656 3.31 -17.70 7.30
N PRO A 657 2.63 -16.69 6.71
CA PRO A 657 3.06 -16.07 5.46
C PRO A 657 4.41 -15.36 5.61
N ALA A 658 5.10 -15.12 4.49
CA ALA A 658 6.43 -14.47 4.46
C ALA A 658 6.51 -13.19 5.31
N GLN A 659 5.45 -12.38 5.35
CA GLN A 659 5.40 -11.18 6.19
C GLN A 659 5.47 -11.51 7.70
N ALA A 660 4.77 -12.56 8.14
CA ALA A 660 4.82 -13.02 9.52
C ALA A 660 6.19 -13.66 9.85
N GLN A 661 6.79 -14.38 8.89
CA GLN A 661 8.16 -14.90 9.03
C GLN A 661 9.18 -13.76 9.20
N ILE A 662 9.03 -12.66 8.45
CA ILE A 662 9.86 -11.45 8.62
C ILE A 662 9.66 -10.84 10.02
N GLU A 663 8.42 -10.74 10.51
CA GLU A 663 8.14 -10.23 11.86
C GLU A 663 8.74 -11.13 12.96
N GLN A 664 8.66 -12.45 12.80
CA GLN A 664 9.27 -13.42 13.71
C GLN A 664 10.80 -13.31 13.69
N ALA A 665 11.40 -13.20 12.51
CA ALA A 665 12.84 -13.00 12.34
C ALA A 665 13.32 -11.71 13.00
N MET A 666 12.60 -10.60 12.79
CA MET A 666 12.86 -9.32 13.45
C MET A 666 12.76 -9.44 14.97
N THR A 667 11.75 -10.15 15.48
CA THR A 667 11.57 -10.38 16.92
C THR A 667 12.72 -11.18 17.51
N LYS A 668 13.15 -12.27 16.84
CA LYS A 668 14.31 -13.09 17.27
C LYS A 668 15.60 -12.27 17.26
N LEU A 669 15.85 -11.52 16.19
CA LEU A 669 17.03 -10.65 16.05
C LEU A 669 17.05 -9.56 17.14
N PHE A 670 15.89 -8.96 17.41
CA PHE A 670 15.74 -7.98 18.47
C PHE A 670 16.00 -8.57 19.86
N ASN A 671 15.46 -9.76 20.16
CA ASN A 671 15.72 -10.44 21.43
C ASN A 671 17.21 -10.76 21.63
N LEU A 672 17.95 -11.06 20.55
CA LEU A 672 19.41 -11.21 20.59
C LEU A 672 20.12 -9.89 20.92
N ALA A 673 19.63 -8.76 20.39
CA ALA A 673 20.16 -7.43 20.68
C ALA A 673 19.83 -6.96 22.11
N VAL A 674 18.66 -7.33 22.63
CA VAL A 674 18.11 -6.86 23.93
C VAL A 674 18.42 -7.79 25.11
N LYS A 675 19.17 -8.88 24.94
CA LYS A 675 19.72 -9.70 26.05
C LYS A 675 20.78 -8.94 26.91
N LYS A 676 20.51 -7.68 27.28
CA LYS A 676 21.09 -6.95 28.40
C LYS A 676 19.97 -6.68 29.41
N GLN A 677 20.17 -7.24 30.60
CA GLN A 677 19.38 -7.17 31.84
C GLN A 677 18.52 -8.40 32.09
N GLY A 678 18.97 -9.19 33.08
CA GLY A 678 18.15 -10.21 33.70
C GLY A 678 16.81 -9.63 34.12
N GLU A 679 15.76 -10.41 33.96
CA GLU A 679 14.46 -10.16 34.54
C GLU A 679 14.63 -9.79 36.01
N LYS A 680 14.52 -8.50 36.36
CA LYS A 680 14.33 -8.10 37.75
C LYS A 680 12.93 -8.55 38.14
N THR A 681 12.79 -9.78 38.60
CA THR A 681 11.51 -10.39 38.97
C THR A 681 10.89 -9.74 40.22
N TYR A 682 11.67 -9.00 41.01
CA TYR A 682 11.21 -8.25 42.16
C TYR A 682 12.15 -7.08 42.51
N ILE A 683 11.60 -6.01 43.09
CA ILE A 683 12.35 -4.88 43.65
C ILE A 683 12.17 -4.92 45.16
N LYS A 684 13.25 -4.85 45.94
CA LYS A 684 13.17 -4.76 47.41
C LYS A 684 12.60 -3.40 47.82
N LEU A 685 11.69 -3.36 48.79
CA LEU A 685 11.10 -2.10 49.27
C LEU A 685 12.18 -1.09 49.68
N ALA A 686 13.25 -1.54 50.35
CA ALA A 686 14.34 -0.68 50.80
C ALA A 686 15.03 0.10 49.65
N SER A 687 15.24 -0.53 48.49
CA SER A 687 15.81 0.18 47.32
C SER A 687 14.78 1.14 46.71
N SER A 688 13.51 0.72 46.62
CA SER A 688 12.45 1.58 46.09
C SER A 688 12.19 2.82 46.94
N VAL A 689 12.24 2.70 48.28
CA VAL A 689 12.09 3.83 49.19
C VAL A 689 13.22 4.84 48.99
N LYS A 690 14.46 4.37 48.81
CA LYS A 690 15.61 5.24 48.53
C LYS A 690 15.41 5.99 47.21
N ASP A 691 15.02 5.30 46.15
CA ASP A 691 14.77 5.90 44.83
C ASP A 691 13.63 6.95 44.90
N VAL A 692 12.57 6.68 45.67
CA VAL A 692 11.45 7.61 45.87
C VAL A 692 11.89 8.85 46.66
N VAL A 693 12.68 8.69 47.72
CA VAL A 693 13.20 9.81 48.52
C VAL A 693 14.16 10.68 47.72
N GLU A 694 15.04 10.07 46.93
CA GLU A 694 15.93 10.80 46.01
C GLU A 694 15.12 11.57 44.96
N LYS A 695 14.11 10.93 44.35
CA LYS A 695 13.21 11.58 43.39
C LYS A 695 12.47 12.76 44.01
N ILE A 696 11.88 12.62 45.20
CA ILE A 696 11.19 13.72 45.89
C ILE A 696 12.15 14.85 46.25
N SER A 697 13.39 14.52 46.64
CA SER A 697 14.42 15.51 46.96
C SER A 697 14.84 16.31 45.73
N MET A 698 14.97 15.67 44.57
CA MET A 698 15.21 16.34 43.29
C MET A 698 14.05 17.26 42.90
N LEU A 699 12.81 16.81 43.08
CA LEU A 699 11.61 17.59 42.75
C LEU A 699 11.41 18.81 43.64
N LYS A 700 11.80 18.72 44.91
CA LYS A 700 11.78 19.87 45.82
C LYS A 700 12.71 20.99 45.36
N ASN A 701 13.83 20.63 44.73
CA ASN A 701 14.84 21.59 44.28
C ASN A 701 14.61 22.08 42.83
N ASN A 702 13.97 21.25 41.98
CA ASN A 702 13.59 21.59 40.61
C ASN A 702 12.15 21.10 40.33
N PRO A 703 11.12 21.95 40.56
CA PRO A 703 9.72 21.58 40.32
C PRO A 703 9.45 21.22 38.86
N GLU A 704 10.21 21.79 37.92
CA GLU A 704 10.08 21.50 36.49
C GLU A 704 10.76 20.19 36.03
N ALA A 705 11.40 19.45 36.94
CA ALA A 705 12.07 18.17 36.63
C ALA A 705 11.11 16.97 36.57
N LEU A 706 9.81 17.21 36.67
CA LEU A 706 8.76 16.19 36.70
C LEU A 706 8.28 15.94 35.25
N GLY A 707 8.63 14.78 34.70
CA GLY A 707 8.16 14.30 33.40
C GLY A 707 8.62 15.11 32.18
N VAL A 708 8.19 14.69 30.99
CA VAL A 708 8.37 15.44 29.75
C VAL A 708 7.34 16.57 29.70
N THR A 709 7.76 17.81 29.51
CA THR A 709 6.86 18.97 29.49
C THR A 709 5.90 18.96 28.31
N THR A 710 4.65 19.39 28.52
CA THR A 710 3.68 19.61 27.45
C THR A 710 3.86 20.96 26.74
N GLY A 711 4.64 21.87 27.34
CA GLY A 711 4.76 23.28 26.92
C GLY A 711 3.51 24.14 27.16
N LEU A 712 2.47 23.60 27.80
CA LEU A 712 1.29 24.33 28.25
C LEU A 712 1.35 24.38 29.77
N GLN A 713 1.47 25.57 30.34
CA GLN A 713 1.74 25.77 31.77
C GLN A 713 0.61 25.23 32.64
N ASP A 714 -0.64 25.56 32.30
CA ASP A 714 -1.81 25.13 33.08
C ASP A 714 -1.97 23.60 33.05
N LEU A 715 -1.67 22.99 31.90
CA LEU A 715 -1.71 21.53 31.74
C LEU A 715 -0.57 20.86 32.52
N ASN A 716 0.65 21.41 32.45
CA ASN A 716 1.78 20.90 33.22
C ASN A 716 1.55 21.01 34.72
N GLN A 717 0.90 22.07 35.20
CA GLN A 717 0.57 22.21 36.61
C GLN A 717 -0.39 21.11 37.09
N LEU A 718 -1.32 20.70 36.23
CA LEU A 718 -2.32 19.68 36.56
C LEU A 718 -1.78 18.24 36.41
N LEU A 719 -0.95 17.99 35.39
CA LEU A 719 -0.35 16.68 35.12
C LEU A 719 0.95 16.42 35.89
N GLY A 720 1.68 17.48 36.25
CA GLY A 720 3.08 17.39 36.63
C GLY A 720 3.99 17.00 35.47
N GLY A 721 3.60 17.31 34.22
CA GLY A 721 4.27 16.83 33.00
C GLY A 721 3.93 15.38 32.63
N LEU A 722 4.36 14.94 31.45
CA LEU A 722 4.15 13.58 30.93
C LEU A 722 5.07 12.59 31.66
N GLN A 723 4.48 11.75 32.52
CA GLN A 723 5.25 10.84 33.38
C GLN A 723 5.80 9.62 32.63
N LYS A 724 6.99 9.19 33.01
CA LYS A 724 7.58 7.94 32.53
C LYS A 724 6.72 6.74 32.94
N SER A 725 6.62 5.75 32.06
CA SER A 725 5.77 4.56 32.21
C SER A 725 4.26 4.77 32.11
N ASP A 726 3.77 5.99 31.86
CA ASP A 726 2.34 6.27 31.75
C ASP A 726 1.83 6.17 30.31
N LEU A 727 0.60 5.66 30.18
CA LEU A 727 -0.21 5.69 28.96
C LEU A 727 -1.27 6.79 29.09
N LEU A 728 -1.17 7.79 28.24
CA LEU A 728 -2.10 8.92 28.17
C LEU A 728 -2.99 8.79 26.95
N ILE A 729 -4.30 8.95 27.13
CA ILE A 729 -5.27 8.92 26.04
C ILE A 729 -5.79 10.34 25.81
N LEU A 730 -5.57 10.87 24.59
CA LEU A 730 -6.16 12.13 24.15
C LEU A 730 -7.29 11.85 23.17
N ALA A 731 -8.52 12.11 23.59
CA ALA A 731 -9.71 11.79 22.81
C ALA A 731 -10.53 13.03 22.43
N ALA A 732 -11.03 13.04 21.20
CA ALA A 732 -11.90 14.12 20.73
C ALA A 732 -12.82 13.66 19.60
N ARG A 733 -13.82 14.48 19.28
CA ARG A 733 -14.58 14.36 18.03
C ARG A 733 -13.72 14.84 16.84
N PRO A 734 -14.00 14.38 15.61
CA PRO A 734 -13.37 14.92 14.41
C PRO A 734 -13.44 16.45 14.36
N SER A 735 -12.39 17.07 13.81
CA SER A 735 -12.27 18.54 13.67
C SER A 735 -12.16 19.35 14.97
N MET A 736 -12.08 18.71 16.14
CA MET A 736 -11.88 19.41 17.42
C MET A 736 -10.45 19.90 17.67
N GLY A 737 -9.48 19.46 16.85
CA GLY A 737 -8.06 19.84 17.00
C GLY A 737 -7.20 18.82 17.77
N LYS A 738 -7.62 17.55 17.86
CA LYS A 738 -6.88 16.48 18.55
C LYS A 738 -5.42 16.34 18.08
N THR A 739 -5.21 16.19 16.77
CA THR A 739 -3.87 16.10 16.16
C THR A 739 -3.08 17.40 16.33
N ALA A 740 -3.74 18.56 16.21
CA ALA A 740 -3.11 19.85 16.43
C ALA A 740 -2.56 19.99 17.86
N LEU A 741 -3.35 19.63 18.87
CA LEU A 741 -2.89 19.64 20.27
C LEU A 741 -1.73 18.67 20.49
N ALA A 742 -1.80 17.45 19.93
CA ALA A 742 -0.72 16.48 20.05
C ALA A 742 0.59 16.98 19.39
N LEU A 743 0.52 17.58 18.20
CA LEU A 743 1.68 18.17 17.53
C LEU A 743 2.26 19.34 18.33
N ASN A 744 1.40 20.22 18.90
CA ASN A 744 1.85 21.31 19.78
C ASN A 744 2.63 20.77 20.99
N ILE A 745 2.08 19.78 21.69
CA ILE A 745 2.72 19.15 22.85
C ILE A 745 4.04 18.49 22.43
N ALA A 746 4.05 17.73 21.33
CA ALA A 746 5.23 17.03 20.84
C ALA A 746 6.36 18.01 20.44
N LEU A 747 6.02 19.10 19.75
CA LEU A 747 6.98 20.13 19.34
C LEU A 747 7.57 20.85 20.56
N ASN A 748 6.73 21.25 21.50
CA ASN A 748 7.17 21.91 22.73
C ASN A 748 8.06 21.00 23.58
N ALA A 749 7.68 19.72 23.70
CA ALA A 749 8.48 18.71 24.39
C ALA A 749 9.88 18.58 23.74
N CYS A 750 9.94 18.48 22.41
CA CYS A 750 11.19 18.37 21.66
C CYS A 750 12.09 19.60 21.88
N LYS A 751 11.55 20.82 21.72
CA LYS A 751 12.30 22.07 21.94
C LYS A 751 12.84 22.19 23.36
N MET A 752 12.11 21.70 24.37
CA MET A 752 12.54 21.76 25.77
C MET A 752 13.55 20.68 26.14
N LEU A 753 13.41 19.46 25.60
CA LEU A 753 14.38 18.38 25.80
C LEU A 753 15.75 18.76 25.25
N GLN A 754 15.79 19.44 24.10
CA GLN A 754 17.04 19.94 23.51
C GLN A 754 17.74 20.98 24.38
N LYS A 755 17.00 21.79 25.14
CA LYS A 755 17.58 22.81 26.04
C LYS A 755 18.15 22.23 27.33
N ARG A 756 17.71 21.04 27.76
CA ARG A 756 18.00 20.47 29.08
C ARG A 756 19.12 19.43 29.10
N ALA A 757 19.58 18.95 27.95
CA ALA A 757 20.38 17.72 27.89
C ALA A 757 21.74 17.88 27.21
N ASP A 758 22.75 17.16 27.74
CA ASP A 758 24.08 17.01 27.14
C ASP A 758 24.07 16.09 25.89
N LYS A 759 22.97 15.36 25.65
CA LYS A 759 22.77 14.45 24.52
C LYS A 759 21.46 14.78 23.81
N GLN A 760 21.36 14.46 22.52
CA GLN A 760 20.10 14.60 21.79
C GLN A 760 19.08 13.55 22.27
N HIS A 761 17.93 14.03 22.74
CA HIS A 761 16.76 13.20 23.08
C HIS A 761 15.69 13.41 22.02
N TYR A 762 15.12 12.31 21.53
CA TYR A 762 14.18 12.36 20.41
C TYR A 762 12.72 12.26 20.86
N VAL A 763 11.84 12.86 20.07
CA VAL A 763 10.39 12.67 20.13
C VAL A 763 9.97 11.85 18.92
N ALA A 764 9.18 10.79 19.13
CA ALA A 764 8.67 9.97 18.03
C ALA A 764 7.15 10.17 17.85
N PHE A 765 6.71 10.35 16.61
CA PHE A 765 5.31 10.55 16.24
C PHE A 765 4.90 9.53 15.17
N PHE A 766 4.00 8.62 15.53
CA PHE A 766 3.42 7.64 14.62
C PHE A 766 2.09 8.16 14.08
N SER A 767 2.03 8.36 12.77
CA SER A 767 0.86 8.89 12.07
C SER A 767 0.23 7.81 11.19
N LEU A 768 -0.89 7.25 11.63
CA LEU A 768 -1.60 6.20 10.89
C LEU A 768 -2.65 6.78 9.94
N GLU A 769 -3.01 8.06 10.08
CA GLU A 769 -4.04 8.74 9.28
C GLU A 769 -3.44 9.74 8.27
N MET A 770 -2.47 10.55 8.69
CA MET A 770 -1.89 11.63 7.89
C MET A 770 -0.50 11.28 7.39
N SER A 771 -0.12 11.78 6.21
CA SER A 771 1.24 11.61 5.70
C SER A 771 2.25 12.46 6.48
N ALA A 772 3.53 12.07 6.45
CA ALA A 772 4.60 12.82 7.10
C ALA A 772 4.66 14.28 6.61
N GLU A 773 4.46 14.52 5.31
CA GLU A 773 4.47 15.88 4.74
C GLU A 773 3.36 16.76 5.30
N GLN A 774 2.16 16.19 5.50
CA GLN A 774 1.02 16.94 6.06
C GLN A 774 1.25 17.33 7.52
N LEU A 775 1.88 16.44 8.31
CA LEU A 775 2.25 16.74 9.69
C LEU A 775 3.38 17.76 9.78
N THR A 776 4.41 17.62 8.96
CA THR A 776 5.53 18.58 8.90
C THR A 776 5.05 19.97 8.51
N ALA A 777 4.19 20.08 7.50
CA ALA A 777 3.58 21.36 7.13
C ALA A 777 2.82 22.00 8.31
N ARG A 778 2.11 21.20 9.13
CA ARG A 778 1.44 21.68 10.33
C ARG A 778 2.43 22.14 11.41
N LEU A 779 3.50 21.39 11.65
CA LEU A 779 4.55 21.80 12.58
C LEU A 779 5.17 23.14 12.19
N ILE A 780 5.48 23.35 10.91
CA ILE A 780 5.99 24.63 10.40
C ILE A 780 4.98 25.75 10.63
N THR A 781 3.68 25.52 10.40
CA THR A 781 2.66 26.55 10.61
C THR A 781 2.40 26.87 12.09
N ILE A 782 2.55 25.88 12.97
CA ILE A 782 2.49 26.07 14.43
C ILE A 782 3.65 26.97 14.86
N ASP A 783 4.85 26.76 14.30
CA ASP A 783 6.06 27.47 14.69
C ASP A 783 6.18 28.87 14.06
N SER A 784 6.00 28.98 12.74
CA SER A 784 6.04 30.25 11.99
C SER A 784 4.86 31.18 12.29
N GLY A 785 3.77 30.66 12.84
CA GLY A 785 2.55 31.44 13.07
C GLY A 785 1.82 31.82 11.78
N ILE A 786 2.00 31.06 10.70
CA ILE A 786 1.32 31.28 9.41
C ILE A 786 0.05 30.42 9.33
N SER A 787 -0.95 30.89 8.59
CA SER A 787 -2.16 30.10 8.37
C SER A 787 -1.87 28.85 7.55
N TYR A 788 -2.33 27.69 8.06
CA TYR A 788 -2.19 26.41 7.39
C TYR A 788 -2.86 26.39 6.01
N TYR A 789 -4.04 27.00 5.88
CA TYR A 789 -4.76 27.10 4.61
C TYR A 789 -4.01 27.95 3.57
N LYS A 790 -3.41 29.08 3.99
CA LYS A 790 -2.60 29.91 3.10
C LYS A 790 -1.36 29.16 2.60
N ALA A 791 -0.66 28.47 3.49
CA ALA A 791 0.52 27.68 3.14
C ALA A 791 0.19 26.58 2.12
N LEU A 792 -0.92 25.87 2.31
CA LEU A 792 -1.35 24.79 1.40
C LEU A 792 -1.86 25.28 0.04
N THR A 793 -2.46 26.48 -0.01
CA THR A 793 -2.99 27.08 -1.25
C THR A 793 -1.98 27.93 -2.00
N GLY A 794 -0.75 28.09 -1.49
CA GLY A 794 0.27 28.95 -2.06
C GLY A 794 -0.06 30.44 -1.98
N ARG A 795 -1.05 30.84 -1.16
CA ARG A 795 -1.49 32.23 -0.97
C ARG A 795 -0.76 32.87 0.21
N ILE A 796 0.56 32.78 0.20
CA ILE A 796 1.45 33.36 1.21
C ILE A 796 2.15 34.59 0.64
N SER A 797 2.25 35.65 1.43
CA SER A 797 3.07 36.83 1.08
C SER A 797 4.55 36.50 1.12
N ASP A 798 5.40 37.30 0.49
CA ASP A 798 6.86 37.10 0.53
C ASP A 798 7.43 37.15 1.95
N PHE A 799 6.86 38.00 2.82
CA PHE A 799 7.21 38.05 4.24
C PHE A 799 6.80 36.76 4.97
N GLU A 800 5.56 36.27 4.77
CA GLU A 800 5.12 34.99 5.34
C GLU A 800 5.97 33.83 4.79
N LEU A 801 6.32 33.83 3.50
CA LEU A 801 7.19 32.81 2.93
C LEU A 801 8.57 32.80 3.60
N HIS A 802 9.14 33.97 3.89
CA HIS A 802 10.39 34.09 4.63
C HIS A 802 10.28 33.50 6.05
N GLU A 803 9.24 33.84 6.80
CA GLU A 803 8.98 33.27 8.14
C GLU A 803 8.75 31.74 8.09
N PHE A 804 8.07 31.25 7.04
CA PHE A 804 7.86 29.82 6.82
C PHE A 804 9.19 29.08 6.58
N ILE A 805 10.07 29.66 5.75
CA ILE A 805 11.40 29.10 5.45
C ILE A 805 12.27 29.10 6.70
N ASN A 806 12.29 30.20 7.46
CA ASN A 806 13.06 30.30 8.70
C ASN A 806 12.64 29.22 9.72
N ALA A 807 11.32 29.09 9.95
CA ALA A 807 10.79 28.04 10.81
C ALA A 807 11.12 26.63 10.28
N SER A 808 11.10 26.43 8.96
CA SER A 808 11.51 25.16 8.36
C SER A 808 12.97 24.82 8.63
N THR A 809 13.87 25.80 8.61
CA THR A 809 15.29 25.59 8.93
C THR A 809 15.46 25.23 10.40
N GLU A 810 14.83 25.97 11.31
CA GLU A 810 14.87 25.67 12.75
C GLU A 810 14.30 24.27 13.07
N LEU A 811 13.18 23.91 12.44
CA LEU A 811 12.56 22.59 12.62
C LEU A 811 13.40 21.45 12.08
N SER A 812 14.19 21.67 11.02
CA SER A 812 15.02 20.63 10.41
C SER A 812 16.15 20.13 11.33
N GLU A 813 16.53 20.94 12.31
CA GLU A 813 17.56 20.59 13.31
C GLU A 813 17.00 19.90 14.55
N LEU A 814 15.66 19.84 14.70
CA LEU A 814 15.05 19.26 15.88
C LEU A 814 15.08 17.72 15.83
N PRO A 815 15.36 17.06 16.98
CA PRO A 815 15.33 15.60 17.10
C PRO A 815 13.87 15.09 17.16
N PHE A 816 13.14 15.19 16.05
CA PHE A 816 11.74 14.81 15.91
C PHE A 816 11.58 13.78 14.78
N ILE A 817 11.06 12.59 15.11
CA ILE A 817 10.91 11.47 14.17
C ILE A 817 9.43 11.29 13.84
N ILE A 818 9.10 11.22 12.55
CA ILE A 818 7.76 10.91 12.06
C ILE A 818 7.78 9.56 11.34
N ASP A 819 6.84 8.68 11.69
CA ASP A 819 6.58 7.43 10.99
C ASP A 819 5.12 7.42 10.51
N ASP A 820 4.90 7.53 9.21
CA ASP A 820 3.58 7.60 8.58
C ASP A 820 3.11 6.27 7.96
N THR A 821 3.71 5.15 8.39
CA THR A 821 3.37 3.84 7.84
C THR A 821 1.91 3.47 8.19
N PRO A 822 1.04 3.24 7.20
CA PRO A 822 -0.38 2.98 7.46
C PRO A 822 -0.61 1.55 7.96
N ALA A 823 -1.71 1.36 8.69
CA ALA A 823 -2.25 0.05 9.09
C ALA A 823 -1.27 -0.88 9.83
N LEU A 824 -0.45 -0.32 10.73
CA LEU A 824 0.47 -1.11 11.58
C LEU A 824 -0.29 -2.04 12.53
N SER A 825 0.22 -3.27 12.70
CA SER A 825 -0.17 -4.14 13.81
C SER A 825 0.47 -3.69 15.11
N ILE A 826 -0.09 -4.06 16.27
CA ILE A 826 0.50 -3.74 17.59
C ILE A 826 1.92 -4.32 17.73
N SER A 827 2.18 -5.50 17.15
CA SER A 827 3.51 -6.13 17.16
C SER A 827 4.52 -5.34 16.33
N ALA A 828 4.12 -4.91 15.13
CA ALA A 828 4.96 -4.09 14.26
C ALA A 828 5.24 -2.72 14.90
N LEU A 829 4.22 -2.09 15.49
CA LEU A 829 4.36 -0.83 16.22
C LEU A 829 5.33 -0.97 17.41
N ARG A 830 5.19 -2.03 18.21
CA ARG A 830 6.11 -2.35 19.33
C ARG A 830 7.55 -2.48 18.86
N THR A 831 7.76 -3.21 17.78
CA THR A 831 9.10 -3.44 17.21
C THR A 831 9.73 -2.14 16.75
N ARG A 832 8.96 -1.26 16.09
CA ARG A 832 9.44 0.04 15.64
C ARG A 832 9.72 1.00 16.79
N ILE A 833 8.84 1.12 17.78
CA ILE A 833 9.07 1.96 18.97
C ILE A 833 10.37 1.53 19.66
N ARG A 834 10.56 0.22 19.84
CA ARG A 834 11.78 -0.34 20.41
C ARG A 834 13.03 -0.01 19.59
N LEU A 835 12.95 -0.14 18.26
CA LEU A 835 14.05 0.20 17.36
C LEU A 835 14.41 1.69 17.48
N LEU A 836 13.42 2.58 17.44
CA LEU A 836 13.63 4.02 17.58
C LEU A 836 14.20 4.38 18.95
N TYR A 837 13.70 3.75 20.03
CA TYR A 837 14.24 3.94 21.38
C TYR A 837 15.71 3.57 21.47
N GLN A 838 16.12 2.44 20.88
CA GLN A 838 17.51 1.98 20.88
C GLN A 838 18.43 2.86 20.02
N LEU A 839 17.95 3.33 18.87
CA LEU A 839 18.76 4.15 17.95
C LEU A 839 18.88 5.61 18.38
N TYR A 840 17.80 6.18 18.91
CA TYR A 840 17.66 7.63 19.06
C TYR A 840 17.33 8.08 20.49
N ASN A 841 17.32 7.19 21.49
CA ASN A 841 17.01 7.54 22.88
C ASN A 841 15.72 8.37 23.01
N VAL A 842 14.63 7.83 22.48
CA VAL A 842 13.32 8.48 22.45
C VAL A 842 12.78 8.68 23.88
N GLU A 843 12.37 9.89 24.24
CA GLU A 843 11.82 10.21 25.58
C GLU A 843 10.29 10.23 25.63
N VAL A 844 9.60 10.39 24.50
CA VAL A 844 8.13 10.35 24.41
C VAL A 844 7.66 9.89 23.04
N VAL A 845 6.58 9.12 23.02
CA VAL A 845 5.96 8.59 21.80
C VAL A 845 4.53 9.09 21.68
N PHE A 846 4.18 9.60 20.49
CA PHE A 846 2.82 9.98 20.11
C PHE A 846 2.27 9.04 19.05
N ILE A 847 0.98 8.68 19.10
CA ILE A 847 0.34 7.78 18.15
C ILE A 847 -1.03 8.33 17.72
N ASP A 848 -1.21 8.65 16.44
CA ASP A 848 -2.44 9.18 15.85
C ASP A 848 -3.03 8.24 14.77
N TYR A 849 -4.12 7.48 14.99
CA TYR A 849 -4.90 7.27 16.21
C TYR A 849 -5.17 5.77 16.42
N LEU A 850 -5.48 5.38 17.66
CA LEU A 850 -5.56 3.99 18.13
C LEU A 850 -6.43 3.08 17.27
N GLN A 851 -7.56 3.57 16.79
CA GLN A 851 -8.50 2.79 15.99
C GLN A 851 -8.00 2.45 14.58
N LEU A 852 -6.82 2.89 14.14
CA LEU A 852 -6.21 2.42 12.89
C LEU A 852 -5.21 1.27 13.09
N ILE A 853 -4.88 0.94 14.35
CA ILE A 853 -4.05 -0.22 14.69
C ILE A 853 -4.89 -1.48 14.53
N ARG A 854 -4.37 -2.48 13.81
CA ARG A 854 -5.05 -3.76 13.59
C ARG A 854 -4.62 -4.81 14.63
N GLY A 855 -5.58 -5.56 15.14
CA GLY A 855 -5.33 -6.79 15.88
C GLY A 855 -4.81 -7.92 14.97
N THR A 856 -4.23 -8.95 15.57
CA THR A 856 -3.60 -10.08 14.86
C THR A 856 -4.61 -11.10 14.30
N THR A 857 -5.88 -11.06 14.69
CA THR A 857 -6.90 -12.08 14.40
C THR A 857 -7.89 -11.66 13.29
N LYS A 858 -7.84 -12.35 12.13
CA LYS A 858 -8.70 -12.11 10.93
C LYS A 858 -10.10 -12.78 10.99
N ARG A 859 -10.81 -12.79 12.12
CA ARG A 859 -12.18 -13.38 12.20
C ARG A 859 -13.20 -12.39 12.81
N SER A 860 -14.29 -12.14 12.07
CA SER A 860 -15.59 -11.56 12.48
C SER A 860 -15.59 -10.13 13.07
N ASN A 861 -16.57 -9.32 12.64
CA ASN A 861 -16.85 -7.95 13.11
C ASN A 861 -17.17 -7.83 14.62
N GLU A 862 -17.34 -8.93 15.35
CA GLU A 862 -17.64 -8.93 16.80
C GLU A 862 -16.40 -8.65 17.69
N ASN A 863 -15.17 -8.77 17.15
CA ASN A 863 -13.94 -8.71 17.94
C ASN A 863 -13.35 -7.31 18.18
N ARG A 864 -14.02 -6.24 17.75
CA ARG A 864 -13.40 -4.90 17.76
C ARG A 864 -13.06 -4.37 19.17
N VAL A 865 -13.90 -4.67 20.16
CA VAL A 865 -13.67 -4.33 21.57
C VAL A 865 -12.42 -5.03 22.10
N GLN A 866 -12.27 -6.31 21.76
CA GLN A 866 -11.13 -7.12 22.17
C GLN A 866 -9.83 -6.65 21.50
N GLU A 867 -9.87 -6.31 20.20
CA GLU A 867 -8.72 -5.73 19.49
C GLU A 867 -8.24 -4.43 20.14
N ILE A 868 -9.15 -3.53 20.47
CA ILE A 868 -8.79 -2.25 21.11
C ILE A 868 -8.18 -2.49 22.50
N SER A 869 -8.71 -3.47 23.24
CA SER A 869 -8.19 -3.88 24.55
C SER A 869 -6.76 -4.42 24.44
N GLU A 870 -6.50 -5.29 23.46
CA GLU A 870 -5.16 -5.82 23.18
C GLU A 870 -4.17 -4.69 22.81
N VAL A 871 -4.63 -3.70 22.04
CA VAL A 871 -3.83 -2.53 21.68
C VAL A 871 -3.49 -1.68 22.90
N THR A 872 -4.46 -1.34 23.77
CA THR A 872 -4.18 -0.51 24.95
C THR A 872 -3.29 -1.21 25.97
N GLN A 873 -3.51 -2.51 26.21
CA GLN A 873 -2.63 -3.31 27.06
C GLN A 873 -1.22 -3.41 26.49
N GLY A 874 -1.10 -3.63 25.17
CA GLY A 874 0.18 -3.66 24.47
C GLY A 874 0.95 -2.35 24.62
N LEU A 875 0.28 -1.21 24.43
CA LEU A 875 0.89 0.11 24.59
C LEU A 875 1.30 0.38 26.04
N LYS A 876 0.46 0.04 27.03
CA LYS A 876 0.80 0.19 28.45
C LYS A 876 2.00 -0.68 28.85
N ALA A 877 2.10 -1.88 28.30
CA ALA A 877 3.25 -2.76 28.51
C ALA A 877 4.54 -2.13 27.95
N ILE A 878 4.48 -1.55 26.75
CA ILE A 878 5.64 -0.88 26.13
C ILE A 878 6.06 0.37 26.91
N ALA A 879 5.10 1.19 27.36
CA ALA A 879 5.38 2.37 28.17
C ALA A 879 6.17 2.00 29.44
N LYS A 880 5.73 0.94 30.14
CA LYS A 880 6.42 0.39 31.33
C LYS A 880 7.77 -0.26 31.01
N GLU A 881 7.84 -1.02 29.91
CA GLU A 881 9.06 -1.71 29.48
C GLU A 881 10.20 -0.73 29.16
N LEU A 882 9.89 0.31 28.39
CA LEU A 882 10.87 1.31 27.95
C LEU A 882 10.99 2.49 28.92
N ASN A 883 10.14 2.56 29.95
CA ASN A 883 10.08 3.65 30.92
C ASN A 883 9.94 5.03 30.27
N ILE A 884 9.01 5.16 29.32
CA ILE A 884 8.70 6.40 28.59
C ILE A 884 7.18 6.68 28.59
N PRO A 885 6.74 7.94 28.59
CA PRO A 885 5.35 8.29 28.30
C PRO A 885 4.93 7.91 26.88
N ILE A 886 3.72 7.36 26.74
CA ILE A 886 3.06 7.14 25.44
C ILE A 886 1.76 7.92 25.42
N VAL A 887 1.61 8.83 24.46
CA VAL A 887 0.39 9.61 24.22
C VAL A 887 -0.33 9.06 23.00
N ALA A 888 -1.45 8.40 23.21
CA ALA A 888 -2.23 7.79 22.16
C ALA A 888 -3.54 8.54 21.91
N LEU A 889 -3.78 8.90 20.66
CA LEU A 889 -4.94 9.66 20.25
C LEU A 889 -6.10 8.70 19.99
N SER A 890 -7.31 9.06 20.42
CA SER A 890 -8.52 8.24 20.23
C SER A 890 -9.66 9.09 19.65
N GLN A 891 -10.48 8.50 18.80
CA GLN A 891 -11.68 9.16 18.28
C GLN A 891 -12.90 8.80 19.13
N LEU A 892 -13.71 9.81 19.46
CA LEU A 892 -14.97 9.63 20.20
C LEU A 892 -16.14 9.17 19.33
N SER A 893 -17.05 8.40 19.94
CA SER A 893 -18.33 8.01 19.33
C SER A 893 -19.17 9.22 18.89
N ARG A 894 -20.04 9.01 17.90
CA ARG A 894 -21.01 10.03 17.45
C ARG A 894 -22.13 10.27 18.48
N SER A 895 -22.32 9.38 19.45
CA SER A 895 -23.34 9.48 20.51
C SER A 895 -23.22 10.73 21.38
N VAL A 896 -22.01 11.27 21.55
CA VAL A 896 -21.75 12.55 22.23
C VAL A 896 -22.61 13.68 21.63
N GLU A 897 -22.79 13.65 20.30
CA GLU A 897 -23.53 14.69 19.58
C GLU A 897 -25.05 14.56 19.72
N GLN A 898 -25.56 13.50 20.37
CA GLN A 898 -27.00 13.31 20.58
C GLN A 898 -27.46 13.82 21.94
N ARG A 899 -26.58 13.87 22.96
CA ARG A 899 -26.91 14.37 24.31
C ARG A 899 -27.12 15.88 24.35
N ASP A 900 -27.90 16.40 25.28
CA ASP A 900 -28.02 17.85 25.46
C ASP A 900 -26.67 18.48 25.84
N ASP A 901 -25.96 17.88 26.79
CA ASP A 901 -24.57 18.20 27.10
C ASP A 901 -23.62 17.46 26.14
N LYS A 902 -22.95 18.25 25.30
CA LYS A 902 -21.99 17.79 24.29
C LYS A 902 -20.58 17.59 24.88
N LYS A 903 -20.36 17.84 26.17
CA LYS A 903 -19.07 17.55 26.81
C LYS A 903 -18.82 16.04 26.80
N PRO A 904 -17.64 15.59 26.35
CA PRO A 904 -17.28 14.18 26.38
C PRO A 904 -17.13 13.65 27.81
N GLN A 905 -17.43 12.37 27.97
CA GLN A 905 -17.35 11.61 29.21
C GLN A 905 -16.64 10.27 28.94
N LEU A 906 -16.22 9.54 29.98
CA LEU A 906 -15.47 8.29 29.83
C LEU A 906 -16.21 7.23 29.00
N SER A 907 -17.54 7.18 29.12
CA SER A 907 -18.41 6.29 28.34
C SER A 907 -18.40 6.54 26.82
N ASP A 908 -17.88 7.68 26.35
CA ASP A 908 -17.89 8.05 24.93
C ASP A 908 -16.70 7.53 24.12
N LEU A 909 -15.68 7.03 24.81
CA LEU A 909 -14.68 6.17 24.21
C LEU A 909 -15.41 4.89 23.78
N ARG A 910 -15.68 4.74 22.48
CA ARG A 910 -16.41 3.59 21.94
C ARG A 910 -15.79 2.28 22.47
N ASP A 911 -16.61 1.34 22.94
CA ASP A 911 -16.19 0.03 23.44
C ASP A 911 -15.35 0.09 24.76
N SER A 912 -15.67 1.05 25.65
CA SER A 912 -14.82 1.75 26.64
C SER A 912 -14.24 1.01 27.85
N GLY A 913 -14.62 -0.23 28.16
CA GLY A 913 -14.24 -0.82 29.45
C GLY A 913 -12.72 -0.93 29.65
N SER A 914 -12.00 -1.35 28.61
CA SER A 914 -10.57 -1.63 28.68
C SER A 914 -9.68 -0.41 28.56
N ILE A 915 -9.97 0.51 27.62
CA ILE A 915 -9.19 1.76 27.46
C ILE A 915 -9.21 2.55 28.76
N GLU A 916 -10.39 2.68 29.37
CA GLU A 916 -10.53 3.35 30.65
C GLU A 916 -9.69 2.64 31.71
N GLN A 917 -9.73 1.31 31.82
CA GLN A 917 -8.98 0.59 32.84
C GLN A 917 -7.46 0.71 32.68
N ASP A 918 -6.95 0.58 31.45
CA ASP A 918 -5.52 0.49 31.14
C ASP A 918 -4.80 1.83 31.20
N ALA A 919 -5.45 2.90 30.73
CA ALA A 919 -4.87 4.24 30.68
C ALA A 919 -4.64 4.82 32.08
N ASP A 920 -3.52 5.52 32.28
CA ASP A 920 -3.24 6.22 33.53
C ASP A 920 -3.89 7.60 33.55
N ILE A 921 -3.96 8.25 32.39
CA ILE A 921 -4.57 9.56 32.18
C ILE A 921 -5.48 9.53 30.95
N VAL A 922 -6.70 10.07 31.07
CA VAL A 922 -7.64 10.25 29.96
C VAL A 922 -8.05 11.72 29.87
N MET A 923 -7.81 12.31 28.71
CA MET A 923 -8.10 13.71 28.40
C MET A 923 -9.07 13.82 27.23
N PHE A 924 -10.08 14.68 27.37
CA PHE A 924 -11.02 15.00 26.32
C PHE A 924 -10.86 16.44 25.84
N LEU A 925 -10.74 16.63 24.52
CA LEU A 925 -10.72 17.95 23.92
C LEU A 925 -12.12 18.35 23.48
N TYR A 926 -12.61 19.47 24.00
CA TYR A 926 -13.92 20.03 23.74
C TYR A 926 -13.81 21.49 23.28
N ARG A 927 -14.58 21.86 22.25
CA ARG A 927 -14.68 23.24 21.76
C ARG A 927 -16.16 23.62 21.65
N GLU A 928 -16.63 24.49 22.54
CA GLU A 928 -18.03 24.93 22.54
C GLU A 928 -18.38 25.68 21.25
N GLU A 929 -17.46 26.55 20.79
CA GLU A 929 -17.57 27.31 19.54
C GLU A 929 -18.00 26.45 18.34
N TYR A 930 -17.44 25.24 18.20
CA TYR A 930 -17.75 24.33 17.09
C TYR A 930 -19.22 23.93 17.02
N TYR A 931 -19.86 23.74 18.18
CA TYR A 931 -21.25 23.33 18.28
C TYR A 931 -22.20 24.51 18.14
N GLU A 932 -21.85 25.66 18.71
CA GLU A 932 -22.69 26.86 18.70
C GLU A 932 -22.72 27.55 17.32
N LEU A 933 -21.64 27.47 16.53
CA LEU A 933 -21.63 27.92 15.14
C LEU A 933 -22.73 27.28 14.29
N ARG A 934 -23.06 26.01 14.55
CA ARG A 934 -24.11 25.28 13.81
C ARG A 934 -25.53 25.66 14.21
N LYS A 935 -25.69 26.40 15.32
CA LYS A 935 -26.97 26.86 15.84
C LYS A 935 -27.23 28.33 15.53
N GLN A 936 -26.46 28.93 14.60
CA GLN A 936 -26.59 30.34 14.25
C GLN A 936 -28.03 30.68 13.80
N PRO A 937 -28.73 31.57 14.50
CA PRO A 937 -30.08 32.00 14.11
C PRO A 937 -30.02 33.05 12.98
N ASN A 938 -31.14 33.28 12.30
CA ASN A 938 -31.23 34.30 11.24
C ASN A 938 -30.87 35.71 11.76
N GLU A 939 -30.14 36.47 10.96
CA GLU A 939 -29.70 37.84 11.26
C GLU A 939 -30.90 38.77 11.54
N GLY A 940 -30.75 39.66 12.53
CA GLY A 940 -31.74 40.70 12.87
C GLY A 940 -32.71 40.38 14.02
N ASN A 941 -32.74 39.15 14.53
CA ASN A 941 -33.56 38.76 15.69
C ASN A 941 -32.83 38.98 17.04
N ASN A 942 -33.56 39.19 18.14
CA ASN A 942 -32.96 39.27 19.50
C ASN A 942 -32.12 38.02 19.85
N LYS A 943 -32.54 36.85 19.38
CA LYS A 943 -31.78 35.59 19.51
C LYS A 943 -30.41 35.62 18.81
N HIS A 944 -30.25 36.41 17.75
CA HIS A 944 -28.97 36.60 17.07
C HIS A 944 -28.00 37.43 17.91
N ARG A 945 -28.50 38.46 18.63
CA ARG A 945 -27.68 39.25 19.56
C ARG A 945 -27.19 38.40 20.74
N GLU A 946 -28.09 37.63 21.35
CA GLU A 946 -27.74 36.69 22.43
C GLU A 946 -26.74 35.63 21.98
N TRP A 947 -26.90 35.10 20.76
CA TRP A 947 -25.93 34.18 20.16
C TRP A 947 -24.58 34.85 19.89
N GLN A 948 -24.55 36.10 19.40
CA GLN A 948 -23.31 36.87 19.19
C GLN A 948 -22.56 37.10 20.50
N GLU A 949 -23.25 37.56 21.55
CA GLU A 949 -22.65 37.75 22.89
C GLU A 949 -22.11 36.45 23.48
N LYS A 950 -22.81 35.32 23.25
CA LYS A 950 -22.33 34.00 23.65
C LYS A 950 -21.10 33.59 22.83
N MET A 951 -21.11 33.80 21.52
CA MET A 951 -20.01 33.47 20.62
C MET A 951 -18.74 34.23 20.96
N GLU A 952 -18.82 35.52 21.29
CA GLU A 952 -17.66 36.32 21.72
C GLU A 952 -16.98 35.74 22.96
N LYS A 953 -17.78 35.21 23.92
CA LYS A 953 -17.25 34.62 25.15
C LYS A 953 -16.55 33.27 24.95
N ILE A 954 -16.93 32.50 23.93
CA ILE A 954 -16.42 31.13 23.70
C ILE A 954 -15.46 31.03 22.51
N ARG A 955 -15.29 32.12 21.74
CA ARG A 955 -14.44 32.17 20.56
C ARG A 955 -12.99 31.85 20.89
N ASN A 956 -12.35 31.00 20.08
CA ASN A 956 -10.96 30.57 20.27
C ASN A 956 -10.67 29.91 21.64
N ILE A 957 -11.69 29.46 22.39
CA ILE A 957 -11.49 28.74 23.64
C ILE A 957 -11.69 27.25 23.41
N ALA A 958 -10.71 26.46 23.81
CA ALA A 958 -10.80 25.01 23.91
C ALA A 958 -10.69 24.57 25.37
N GLU A 959 -11.52 23.62 25.78
CA GLU A 959 -11.50 23.02 27.10
C GLU A 959 -10.88 21.62 27.00
N LEU A 960 -9.80 21.40 27.73
CA LEU A 960 -9.16 20.10 27.88
C LEU A 960 -9.58 19.49 29.22
N ILE A 961 -10.48 18.52 29.17
CA ILE A 961 -11.09 17.88 30.33
C ILE A 961 -10.26 16.66 30.71
N ILE A 962 -9.67 16.66 31.90
CA ILE A 962 -8.96 15.51 32.47
C ILE A 962 -9.97 14.66 33.22
N ALA A 963 -10.55 13.69 32.52
CA ALA A 963 -11.61 12.83 33.06
C ALA A 963 -11.08 11.71 33.95
N LYS A 964 -9.81 11.30 33.77
CA LYS A 964 -9.14 10.31 34.61
C LYS A 964 -7.68 10.68 34.80
N GLN A 965 -7.19 10.56 36.03
CA GLN A 965 -5.78 10.65 36.37
C GLN A 965 -5.47 9.77 37.59
N ARG A 966 -4.59 8.77 37.45
CA ARG A 966 -4.26 7.84 38.55
C ARG A 966 -3.45 8.49 39.68
N ASN A 967 -2.57 9.43 39.34
CA ASN A 967 -1.55 9.96 40.24
C ASN A 967 -1.81 11.41 40.68
N GLY A 968 -3.02 11.95 40.47
CA GLY A 968 -3.34 13.35 40.75
C GLY A 968 -4.81 13.71 40.49
N PRO A 969 -5.17 14.99 40.61
CA PRO A 969 -6.56 15.43 40.54
C PRO A 969 -7.12 15.40 39.11
N ILE A 970 -8.43 15.17 39.00
CA ILE A 970 -9.20 15.44 37.78
C ILE A 970 -9.57 16.92 37.70
N GLY A 971 -9.85 17.42 36.50
CA GLY A 971 -10.16 18.84 36.30
C GLY A 971 -10.35 19.21 34.84
N SER A 972 -10.43 20.50 34.56
CA SER A 972 -10.45 21.03 33.19
C SER A 972 -9.47 22.18 33.07
N VAL A 973 -8.81 22.27 31.91
CA VAL A 973 -7.87 23.34 31.57
C VAL A 973 -8.43 24.09 30.36
N LYS A 974 -8.46 25.42 30.44
CA LYS A 974 -8.82 26.26 29.29
C LYS A 974 -7.57 26.57 28.48
N LEU A 975 -7.65 26.39 27.17
CA LEU A 975 -6.59 26.67 26.22
C LEU A 975 -7.10 27.63 25.16
N TYR A 976 -6.21 28.49 24.67
CA TYR A 976 -6.48 29.30 23.48
C TYR A 976 -6.22 28.45 22.23
N PHE A 977 -7.20 28.36 21.34
CA PHE A 977 -7.10 27.64 20.07
C PHE A 977 -7.19 28.62 18.89
N ASP A 978 -6.11 28.69 18.10
CA ASP A 978 -6.09 29.47 16.86
C ASP A 978 -6.53 28.59 15.69
N SER A 979 -7.76 28.78 15.21
CA SER A 979 -8.32 27.98 14.12
C SER A 979 -7.61 28.16 12.78
N ASN A 980 -6.99 29.32 12.55
CA ASN A 980 -6.33 29.64 11.27
C ASN A 980 -4.96 28.95 11.16
N ARG A 981 -4.29 28.79 12.29
CA ARG A 981 -2.97 28.14 12.41
C ARG A 981 -3.06 26.68 12.80
N GLY A 982 -4.18 26.29 13.43
CA GLY A 982 -4.33 24.96 14.03
C GLY A 982 -3.38 24.77 15.20
N SER A 983 -3.26 25.76 16.09
CA SER A 983 -2.32 25.74 17.22
C SER A 983 -2.99 26.03 18.57
N PHE A 984 -2.37 25.54 19.65
CA PHE A 984 -2.82 25.73 21.03
C PHE A 984 -1.81 26.54 21.85
N LYS A 985 -2.31 27.38 22.76
CA LYS A 985 -1.54 28.17 23.75
C LYS A 985 -2.25 28.21 25.10
N ASP A 986 -1.54 28.60 26.15
CA ASP A 986 -2.13 28.88 27.45
C ASP A 986 -3.18 30.01 27.34
N TYR A 987 -4.29 29.86 28.05
CA TYR A 987 -5.35 30.85 28.05
C TYR A 987 -4.99 32.01 29.00
N THR A 988 -5.04 33.24 28.51
CA THR A 988 -4.88 34.44 29.34
C THR A 988 -6.11 35.34 29.17
N GLU A 989 -6.55 36.00 30.25
CA GLU A 989 -7.73 36.89 30.22
C GLU A 989 -7.61 38.02 29.18
N ARG A 990 -6.38 38.37 28.76
CA ARG A 990 -6.12 39.37 27.69
C ARG A 990 -6.57 38.95 26.28
N HIS A 991 -6.88 37.67 26.06
CA HIS A 991 -7.38 37.16 24.78
C HIS A 991 -8.90 37.30 24.59
N SER A 992 -9.60 37.88 25.58
CA SER A 992 -11.06 38.10 25.56
C SER A 992 -11.50 39.50 25.07
N VAL A 993 -10.62 40.22 24.36
CA VAL A 993 -10.88 41.57 23.81
C VAL A 993 -10.88 41.56 22.28
#